data_AF-A0AAU2G4V3-F1
#
_entry.id   AF-A0AAU2G4V3-F1
#
_cell.length_a   1.000
_cell.length_b   1.000
_cell.length_c   1.000
_cell.angle_alpha   90.00
_cell.angle_beta   90.00
_cell.angle_gamma   90.00
#
_symmetry.space_group_name_H-M   'P 1'
#
loop_
_entity.id
_entity.type
_entity.pdbx_description
1 polymer ?
#
loop_
_entity_poly.entity_id
_entity_poly.type
_entity_poly.pdbx_seq_one_letter_code
_entity_poly.pdbx_strand_id
1 'polypeptide(L)'
;MGTGSKSSHASYAVGPTTASEADDVVAEAPAQPMSDEEIQAKAELLVAMNLMEEIADPPFAIDFEDMVPTDPVERYDLFVGQVEQAQEAIEKMKAAGASDEEIEAHTKALKAQTLAYLNSLDEDDLREIAEAKGFEHPALVGLSGKGQHPLVHWLDPAYPGGIPSKEKIQAAALNRYQQLLAGETVGGMTLADLHELEGTEPPVSNGSWSATPEEAKAAGGALTGTLKTYYNAAKYKGGAAHAEALKSMLAAEHKVATIDCPELGEDLDKAKAQAKLMVDQALTHNQLWTTDVKSLVAEAVASGELTETQANHLTPRELVALMRSTTPESEANSLTELADKRKQQLADLDAAFTTHSAVAPGDGEPLKLPPAGDPQAPQAIAAWAKNAGELKDLQHEAHGWYIKSQQSLGDDPFAEHPGADAAKYVKPDSLTHDFNAWAKGQKLADLRTVAGEMGMDNNATATRAHVQQYIAAAFNPKYDQQSIEEKVSATSAKKDAAKMSKAAAVAAPAGKPGGELASDAAVQVLASKLPANATATAAAASGKPAAPAVPKPTKTPKPGSFNANIHALMAKVQHAKATSQDVPARVDAKEVAGWTFGPGTKATNLGGTYAKTVHAAPDGSQWLFKADHNHGGALGHTEAAASHILSLGGVPAVPVYPHKQADGTAGSIQPMLQGAKPFTSSPSQWTQSQVDAVVESHVGSWFVGEHDGHQDNWLETSSGGLVQIDRGQAFKHFGLDKLSVDYAPSGGGGFTPVHQKLYQSALGGGLAKGVKINPAAAHPVIKKFESMPDAQLRSVLHSTAHEGAKAGVAWVPQMRSRAAKALKIPQSQVTHAQVANAFLDHAVERKNNLRQNFADFFVKQLGLSSGASLKHGGGS
;
A
#
# COMPACT_ATOMS: atom_id res chain seq x y z
N MET A 1 9.78 -53.50 2.69
CA MET A 1 10.38 -54.83 2.40
C MET A 1 10.47 -55.00 0.88
N GLY A 2 11.69 -54.98 0.33
CA GLY A 2 12.13 -55.46 -1.00
C GLY A 2 11.54 -54.79 -2.26
N THR A 3 12.22 -53.90 -3.01
CA THR A 3 13.35 -54.09 -3.97
C THR A 3 13.02 -54.85 -5.26
N GLY A 4 13.36 -54.29 -6.43
CA GLY A 4 13.67 -55.08 -7.64
C GLY A 4 13.46 -54.40 -8.99
N SER A 5 14.55 -53.91 -9.59
CA SER A 5 14.68 -53.34 -10.93
C SER A 5 14.63 -54.38 -12.07
N LYS A 6 14.39 -53.92 -13.33
CA LYS A 6 15.28 -54.12 -14.51
C LYS A 6 14.67 -53.60 -15.81
N SER A 7 15.49 -52.84 -16.53
CA SER A 7 15.39 -52.44 -17.94
C SER A 7 15.94 -53.53 -18.88
N SER A 8 15.53 -53.52 -20.15
CA SER A 8 16.27 -54.15 -21.25
C SER A 8 16.07 -53.38 -22.56
N HIS A 9 17.19 -52.93 -23.13
CA HIS A 9 17.35 -52.32 -24.45
C HIS A 9 17.15 -53.34 -25.59
N ALA A 10 16.74 -52.84 -26.77
CA ALA A 10 17.17 -53.39 -28.06
C ALA A 10 17.42 -52.24 -29.05
N SER A 11 18.66 -52.14 -29.50
CA SER A 11 19.21 -51.23 -30.52
C SER A 11 19.22 -51.93 -31.88
N TYR A 12 19.11 -51.21 -33.01
CA TYR A 12 19.90 -51.51 -34.22
C TYR A 12 20.06 -50.28 -35.15
N ALA A 13 21.13 -50.37 -35.94
CA ALA A 13 21.97 -49.35 -36.56
C ALA A 13 21.49 -48.74 -37.89
N VAL A 14 22.34 -47.84 -38.42
CA VAL A 14 22.14 -46.75 -39.37
C VAL A 14 22.69 -47.06 -40.78
N GLY A 15 22.00 -46.59 -41.84
CA GLY A 15 22.56 -46.02 -43.09
C GLY A 15 22.37 -46.80 -44.42
N PRO A 16 22.50 -46.19 -45.62
CA PRO A 16 22.16 -44.82 -46.05
C PRO A 16 21.36 -44.75 -47.40
N THR A 17 20.98 -43.51 -47.76
CA THR A 17 20.70 -42.94 -49.11
C THR A 17 19.31 -43.02 -49.79
N THR A 18 18.84 -41.78 -50.08
CA THR A 18 18.13 -41.25 -51.27
C THR A 18 16.61 -41.38 -51.45
N ALA A 19 15.99 -40.21 -51.28
CA ALA A 19 15.12 -39.49 -52.22
C ALA A 19 13.59 -39.71 -52.16
N SER A 20 12.95 -38.54 -52.18
CA SER A 20 11.59 -38.16 -52.59
C SER A 20 10.42 -38.37 -51.61
N GLU A 21 9.77 -37.23 -51.36
CA GLU A 21 8.33 -36.98 -51.17
C GLU A 21 7.93 -36.26 -49.86
N ALA A 22 7.89 -34.93 -49.99
CA ALA A 22 6.89 -33.95 -49.57
C ALA A 22 6.09 -34.17 -48.25
N ASP A 23 6.43 -33.29 -47.32
CA ASP A 23 5.68 -32.60 -46.26
C ASP A 23 4.15 -32.80 -46.13
N ASP A 24 3.75 -33.02 -44.87
CA ASP A 24 2.71 -32.20 -44.24
C ASP A 24 3.10 -31.99 -42.75
N VAL A 25 3.89 -30.95 -42.49
CA VAL A 25 4.10 -30.40 -41.15
C VAL A 25 3.93 -28.89 -41.24
N VAL A 26 3.01 -28.37 -40.43
CA VAL A 26 2.70 -26.95 -40.29
C VAL A 26 3.97 -26.20 -39.89
N ALA A 27 4.54 -25.43 -40.83
CA ALA A 27 5.65 -24.54 -40.57
C ALA A 27 5.14 -23.27 -39.85
N GLU A 28 5.52 -23.17 -38.58
CA GLU A 28 5.49 -21.94 -37.80
C GLU A 28 6.42 -20.90 -38.46
N ALA A 29 5.98 -19.63 -38.54
CA ALA A 29 6.77 -18.56 -39.16
C ALA A 29 8.09 -18.35 -38.41
N PRO A 30 9.21 -18.02 -39.11
CA PRO A 30 10.48 -17.84 -38.43
C PRO A 30 10.45 -16.56 -37.60
N ALA A 31 10.52 -16.72 -36.27
CA ALA A 31 10.96 -15.64 -35.39
C ALA A 31 12.33 -15.15 -35.87
N GLN A 32 12.54 -13.83 -35.93
CA GLN A 32 13.90 -13.33 -36.14
C GLN A 32 14.81 -13.91 -35.05
N PRO A 33 16.03 -14.36 -35.40
CA PRO A 33 16.95 -14.88 -34.40
C PRO A 33 17.31 -13.75 -33.45
N MET A 34 16.87 -13.90 -32.20
CA MET A 34 17.27 -13.11 -31.04
C MET A 34 18.80 -12.96 -31.04
N SER A 35 19.33 -11.75 -30.77
CA SER A 35 20.78 -11.57 -30.74
C SER A 35 21.39 -12.40 -29.60
N ASP A 36 22.63 -12.88 -29.76
CA ASP A 36 23.32 -13.63 -28.70
C ASP A 36 23.43 -12.79 -27.40
N GLU A 37 23.52 -11.46 -27.54
CA GLU A 37 23.51 -10.50 -26.43
C GLU A 37 22.15 -10.41 -25.74
N GLU A 38 21.04 -10.43 -26.48
CA GLU A 38 19.68 -10.45 -25.93
C GLU A 38 19.37 -11.77 -25.23
N ILE A 39 19.81 -12.90 -25.80
CA ILE A 39 19.68 -14.24 -25.18
C ILE A 39 20.44 -14.28 -23.85
N GLN A 40 21.65 -13.74 -23.82
CA GLN A 40 22.47 -13.67 -22.61
C GLN A 40 21.83 -12.77 -21.55
N ALA A 41 21.33 -11.58 -21.92
CA ALA A 41 20.68 -10.67 -20.99
C ALA A 41 19.37 -11.26 -20.43
N LYS A 42 18.60 -12.00 -21.24
CA LYS A 42 17.40 -12.74 -20.78
C LYS A 42 17.75 -13.88 -19.82
N ALA A 43 18.86 -14.59 -20.06
CA ALA A 43 19.35 -15.62 -19.15
C ALA A 43 19.80 -15.02 -17.81
N GLU A 44 20.53 -13.91 -17.83
CA GLU A 44 20.92 -13.16 -16.62
C GLU A 44 19.71 -12.67 -15.83
N LEU A 45 18.70 -12.11 -16.51
CA LEU A 45 17.45 -11.68 -15.90
C LEU A 45 16.71 -12.86 -15.25
N LEU A 46 16.59 -13.99 -15.95
CA LEU A 46 15.92 -15.18 -15.44
C LEU A 46 16.62 -15.75 -14.19
N VAL A 47 17.96 -15.78 -14.20
CA VAL A 47 18.76 -16.23 -13.05
C VAL A 47 18.55 -15.31 -11.86
N ALA A 48 18.66 -13.99 -12.05
CA ALA A 48 18.44 -13.02 -10.98
C ALA A 48 17.01 -13.11 -10.41
N MET A 49 15.98 -13.26 -11.27
CA MET A 49 14.60 -13.43 -10.83
C MET A 49 14.35 -14.72 -10.07
N ASN A 50 14.97 -15.84 -10.47
CA ASN A 50 14.86 -17.11 -9.74
C ASN A 50 15.58 -17.04 -8.39
N LEU A 51 16.78 -16.44 -8.32
CA LEU A 51 17.51 -16.27 -7.07
C LEU A 51 16.75 -15.35 -6.09
N MET A 52 16.07 -14.31 -6.58
CA MET A 52 15.16 -13.50 -5.75
C MET A 52 14.00 -14.34 -5.17
N GLU A 53 13.45 -15.27 -5.95
CA GLU A 53 12.40 -16.17 -5.47
C GLU A 53 12.92 -17.16 -4.43
N GLU A 54 14.12 -17.71 -4.63
CA GLU A 54 14.79 -18.59 -3.66
C GLU A 54 15.16 -17.86 -2.35
N ILE A 55 15.55 -16.59 -2.41
CA ILE A 55 15.79 -15.78 -1.21
C ILE A 55 14.48 -15.51 -0.45
N ALA A 56 13.37 -15.32 -1.18
CA ALA A 56 12.05 -15.04 -0.61
C ALA A 56 11.37 -16.29 -0.01
N ASP A 57 11.57 -17.46 -0.61
CA ASP A 57 11.01 -18.75 -0.17
C ASP A 57 12.06 -19.86 -0.33
N PRO A 58 13.03 -19.98 0.61
CA PRO A 58 14.15 -20.90 0.48
C PRO A 58 13.65 -22.36 0.41
N PRO A 59 14.02 -23.12 -0.64
CA PRO A 59 13.72 -24.54 -0.68
C PRO A 59 14.41 -25.26 0.50
N PHE A 60 13.87 -26.41 0.88
CA PHE A 60 14.41 -27.25 1.95
C PHE A 60 15.88 -27.60 1.64
N ALA A 61 16.83 -26.84 2.20
CA ALA A 61 18.25 -26.99 1.89
C ALA A 61 18.75 -28.37 2.34
N ILE A 62 19.34 -29.10 1.41
CA ILE A 62 19.90 -30.45 1.65
C ILE A 62 21.37 -30.33 2.12
N ASP A 63 21.99 -29.15 2.00
CA ASP A 63 23.38 -28.88 2.39
C ASP A 63 23.55 -27.61 3.23
N PHE A 64 24.52 -27.62 4.14
CA PHE A 64 24.73 -26.56 5.16
C PHE A 64 25.44 -25.31 4.61
N GLU A 65 26.06 -25.38 3.43
CA GLU A 65 26.80 -24.28 2.79
C GLU A 65 25.92 -23.40 1.87
N ASP A 66 24.71 -23.84 1.53
CA ASP A 66 23.72 -23.13 0.68
C ASP A 66 22.57 -22.48 1.49
N MET A 67 22.72 -22.33 2.81
CA MET A 67 21.67 -21.75 3.64
C MET A 67 21.60 -20.23 3.46
N VAL A 68 20.45 -19.72 2.99
CA VAL A 68 20.13 -18.28 3.00
C VAL A 68 20.35 -17.73 4.42
N PRO A 69 21.03 -16.58 4.59
CA PRO A 69 21.24 -15.99 5.90
C PRO A 69 19.94 -15.83 6.68
N THR A 70 19.98 -16.19 7.97
CA THR A 70 18.83 -16.01 8.87
C THR A 70 18.68 -14.58 9.36
N ASP A 71 19.75 -13.77 9.23
CA ASP A 71 19.76 -12.35 9.56
C ASP A 71 18.98 -11.57 8.48
N PRO A 72 17.97 -10.76 8.87
CA PRO A 72 17.11 -10.08 7.91
C PRO A 72 17.86 -9.01 7.10
N VAL A 73 18.91 -8.39 7.65
CA VAL A 73 19.73 -7.38 6.96
C VAL A 73 20.61 -8.03 5.90
N GLU A 74 21.32 -9.10 6.25
CA GLU A 74 22.16 -9.84 5.30
C GLU A 74 21.31 -10.44 4.16
N ARG A 75 20.14 -11.00 4.49
CA ARG A 75 19.19 -11.52 3.49
C ARG A 75 18.68 -10.42 2.57
N TYR A 76 18.38 -9.25 3.13
CA TYR A 76 17.98 -8.08 2.35
C TYR A 76 19.10 -7.58 1.43
N ASP A 77 20.35 -7.60 1.86
CA ASP A 77 21.49 -7.17 1.02
C ASP A 77 21.73 -8.11 -0.16
N LEU A 78 21.61 -9.43 0.06
CA LEU A 78 21.62 -10.41 -1.02
C LEU A 78 20.46 -10.16 -1.99
N PHE A 79 19.27 -9.88 -1.45
CA PHE A 79 18.09 -9.56 -2.25
C PHE A 79 18.30 -8.30 -3.12
N VAL A 80 18.82 -7.21 -2.54
CA VAL A 80 19.14 -5.97 -3.27
C VAL A 80 20.14 -6.22 -4.39
N GLY A 81 21.19 -7.00 -4.13
CA GLY A 81 22.17 -7.37 -5.16
C GLY A 81 21.56 -8.11 -6.36
N GLN A 82 20.53 -8.94 -6.13
CA GLN A 82 19.80 -9.59 -7.23
C GLN A 82 18.87 -8.62 -7.97
N VAL A 83 18.27 -7.64 -7.28
CA VAL A 83 17.48 -6.60 -7.94
C VAL A 83 18.35 -5.74 -8.84
N GLU A 84 19.55 -5.35 -8.39
CA GLU A 84 20.51 -4.59 -9.20
C GLU A 84 20.92 -5.37 -10.45
N GLN A 85 21.22 -6.67 -10.32
CA GLN A 85 21.53 -7.55 -11.46
C GLN A 85 20.35 -7.67 -12.43
N ALA A 86 19.11 -7.76 -11.94
CA ALA A 86 17.92 -7.77 -12.78
C ALA A 86 17.71 -6.44 -13.51
N GLN A 87 17.96 -5.30 -12.86
CA GLN A 87 17.90 -3.97 -13.50
C GLN A 87 18.97 -3.82 -14.59
N GLU A 88 20.20 -4.23 -14.31
CA GLU A 88 21.28 -4.24 -15.31
C GLU A 88 20.94 -5.15 -16.51
N ALA A 89 20.37 -6.33 -16.26
CA ALA A 89 19.96 -7.23 -17.32
C ALA A 89 18.84 -6.63 -18.19
N ILE A 90 17.87 -5.94 -17.58
CA ILE A 90 16.81 -5.21 -18.30
C ILE A 90 17.42 -4.09 -19.16
N GLU A 91 18.38 -3.31 -18.64
CA GLU A 91 19.07 -2.28 -19.43
C GLU A 91 19.90 -2.88 -20.57
N LYS A 92 20.56 -4.04 -20.35
CA LYS A 92 21.25 -4.79 -21.42
C LYS A 92 20.29 -5.30 -22.47
N MET A 93 19.11 -5.81 -22.09
CA MET A 93 18.07 -6.22 -23.04
C MET A 93 17.61 -5.03 -23.89
N LYS A 94 17.40 -3.87 -23.26
CA LYS A 94 17.04 -2.63 -23.95
C LYS A 94 18.13 -2.19 -24.93
N ALA A 95 19.40 -2.26 -24.53
CA ALA A 95 20.55 -1.96 -25.39
C ALA A 95 20.72 -2.97 -26.54
N ALA A 96 20.34 -4.23 -26.32
CA ALA A 96 20.39 -5.32 -27.31
C ALA A 96 19.21 -5.31 -28.29
N GLY A 97 18.25 -4.40 -28.13
CA GLY A 97 17.13 -4.21 -29.05
C GLY A 97 15.82 -4.90 -28.65
N ALA A 98 15.67 -5.35 -27.40
CA ALA A 98 14.39 -5.86 -26.90
C ALA A 98 13.30 -4.76 -26.96
N SER A 99 12.04 -5.17 -27.16
CA SER A 99 10.94 -4.22 -27.33
C SER A 99 10.64 -3.45 -26.04
N ASP A 100 10.19 -2.20 -26.15
CA ASP A 100 9.84 -1.38 -24.97
C ASP A 100 8.74 -2.05 -24.12
N GLU A 101 7.85 -2.83 -24.72
CA GLU A 101 6.85 -3.62 -24.00
C GLU A 101 7.45 -4.77 -23.19
N GLU A 102 8.44 -5.46 -23.76
CA GLU A 102 9.15 -6.52 -23.08
C GLU A 102 9.93 -5.94 -21.89
N ILE A 103 10.58 -4.79 -22.09
CA ILE A 103 11.24 -4.03 -21.02
C ILE A 103 10.24 -3.55 -19.96
N GLU A 104 9.07 -3.02 -20.35
CA GLU A 104 8.04 -2.60 -19.40
C GLU A 104 7.46 -3.80 -18.63
N ALA A 105 7.22 -4.92 -19.31
CA ALA A 105 6.72 -6.15 -18.70
C ALA A 105 7.73 -6.70 -17.67
N HIS A 106 9.02 -6.76 -18.01
CA HIS A 106 10.07 -7.19 -17.09
C HIS A 106 10.27 -6.22 -15.94
N THR A 107 10.25 -4.90 -16.19
CA THR A 107 10.32 -3.87 -15.15
C THR A 107 9.14 -3.98 -14.18
N LYS A 108 7.94 -4.24 -14.70
CA LYS A 108 6.73 -4.44 -13.89
C LYS A 108 6.79 -5.75 -13.10
N ALA A 109 7.31 -6.81 -13.69
CA ALA A 109 7.51 -8.10 -13.02
C ALA A 109 8.53 -7.97 -11.87
N LEU A 110 9.65 -7.30 -12.12
CA LEU A 110 10.66 -6.98 -11.11
C LEU A 110 10.04 -6.21 -9.94
N LYS A 111 9.32 -5.11 -10.22
CA LYS A 111 8.59 -4.34 -9.19
C LYS A 111 7.58 -5.18 -8.41
N ALA A 112 6.86 -6.08 -9.08
CA ALA A 112 5.91 -6.95 -8.40
C ALA A 112 6.63 -7.92 -7.44
N GLN A 113 7.81 -8.42 -7.83
CA GLN A 113 8.61 -9.34 -7.03
C GLN A 113 9.29 -8.64 -5.85
N THR A 114 9.85 -7.44 -6.04
CA THR A 114 10.38 -6.63 -4.91
C THR A 114 9.30 -6.29 -3.90
N LEU A 115 8.12 -5.91 -4.39
CA LEU A 115 6.97 -5.64 -3.54
C LEU A 115 6.50 -6.89 -2.78
N ALA A 116 6.51 -8.07 -3.42
CA ALA A 116 6.11 -9.32 -2.80
C ALA A 116 7.06 -9.74 -1.67
N TYR A 117 8.38 -9.68 -1.93
CA TYR A 117 9.40 -9.96 -0.91
C TYR A 117 9.25 -9.04 0.30
N LEU A 118 9.20 -7.73 0.09
CA LEU A 118 9.13 -6.76 1.19
C LEU A 118 7.81 -6.83 1.97
N ASN A 119 6.70 -7.19 1.32
CA ASN A 119 5.43 -7.45 2.02
C ASN A 119 5.41 -8.79 2.77
N SER A 120 6.35 -9.70 2.49
CA SER A 120 6.49 -10.97 3.22
C SER A 120 7.22 -10.83 4.55
N LEU A 121 8.05 -9.79 4.67
CA LEU A 121 8.75 -9.41 5.89
C LEU A 121 7.76 -8.93 6.94
N ASP A 122 8.01 -9.25 8.21
CA ASP A 122 7.24 -8.68 9.31
C ASP A 122 7.72 -7.26 9.64
N GLU A 123 6.99 -6.57 10.53
CA GLU A 123 7.30 -5.19 10.87
C GLU A 123 8.64 -5.02 11.58
N ASP A 124 9.11 -6.04 12.30
CA ASP A 124 10.37 -5.96 13.05
C ASP A 124 11.55 -6.15 12.09
N ASP A 125 11.48 -7.14 11.19
CA ASP A 125 12.44 -7.31 10.08
C ASP A 125 12.54 -6.01 9.25
N LEU A 126 11.40 -5.40 8.90
CA LEU A 126 11.37 -4.15 8.13
C LEU A 126 12.04 -2.99 8.87
N ARG A 127 11.87 -2.89 10.19
CA ARG A 127 12.48 -1.83 11.01
C ARG A 127 13.98 -2.03 11.14
N GLU A 128 14.41 -3.25 11.42
CA GLU A 128 15.82 -3.62 11.56
C GLU A 128 16.59 -3.34 10.25
N ILE A 129 16.02 -3.75 9.11
CA ILE A 129 16.60 -3.44 7.80
C ILE A 129 16.62 -1.92 7.57
N ALA A 130 15.52 -1.22 7.84
CA ALA A 130 15.45 0.22 7.63
C ALA A 130 16.49 0.99 8.46
N GLU A 131 16.66 0.64 9.74
CA GLU A 131 17.70 1.20 10.62
C GLU A 131 19.09 0.93 10.06
N ALA A 132 19.39 -0.31 9.68
CA ALA A 132 20.67 -0.68 9.08
C ALA A 132 20.95 0.05 7.75
N LYS A 133 19.91 0.49 7.04
CA LYS A 133 20.01 1.30 5.81
C LYS A 133 19.92 2.81 6.05
N GLY A 134 19.95 3.25 7.31
CA GLY A 134 20.03 4.67 7.68
C GLY A 134 18.68 5.39 7.80
N PHE A 135 17.57 4.65 7.90
CA PHE A 135 16.27 5.24 8.23
C PHE A 135 16.22 5.64 9.70
N GLU A 136 15.99 6.92 9.98
CA GLU A 136 15.90 7.41 11.36
C GLU A 136 14.47 7.19 11.91
N HIS A 137 14.39 6.60 13.10
CA HIS A 137 13.16 6.30 13.84
C HIS A 137 12.13 5.42 13.12
N PRO A 138 12.50 4.19 12.69
CA PRO A 138 11.63 3.30 11.93
C PRO A 138 10.37 2.87 12.69
N ALA A 139 10.34 2.98 14.02
CA ALA A 139 9.16 2.72 14.83
C ALA A 139 8.02 3.74 14.65
N LEU A 140 8.34 4.93 14.14
CA LEU A 140 7.40 6.04 14.02
C LEU A 140 6.64 6.04 12.69
N VAL A 141 6.79 5.00 11.88
CA VAL A 141 6.02 4.78 10.65
C VAL A 141 5.19 3.50 10.77
N GLY A 142 4.13 3.39 9.96
CA GLY A 142 3.22 2.23 10.02
C GLY A 142 2.21 2.21 11.18
N LEU A 143 2.25 3.20 12.09
CA LEU A 143 1.40 3.29 13.29
C LEU A 143 -0.12 3.22 13.07
N SER A 144 -0.60 3.48 11.84
CA SER A 144 -2.04 3.43 11.51
C SER A 144 -2.57 2.02 11.22
N GLY A 145 -1.69 1.03 11.02
CA GLY A 145 -2.06 -0.34 10.64
C GLY A 145 -2.84 -0.44 9.32
N LYS A 146 -2.78 0.60 8.47
CA LYS A 146 -3.48 0.65 7.18
C LYS A 146 -2.53 0.45 6.01
N GLY A 147 -2.99 -0.32 5.03
CA GLY A 147 -2.34 -0.43 3.73
C GLY A 147 -0.96 -1.10 3.83
N GLN A 148 -0.16 -0.91 2.79
CA GLN A 148 1.21 -1.38 2.77
C GLN A 148 2.05 -0.59 3.79
N HIS A 149 2.89 -1.30 4.56
CA HIS A 149 3.76 -0.66 5.54
C HIS A 149 4.67 0.37 4.85
N PRO A 150 4.80 1.62 5.33
CA PRO A 150 5.57 2.66 4.63
C PRO A 150 7.03 2.28 4.38
N LEU A 151 7.65 1.50 5.28
CA LEU A 151 9.02 1.01 5.09
C LEU A 151 9.14 0.08 3.88
N VAL A 152 8.07 -0.59 3.43
CA VAL A 152 8.14 -1.39 2.19
C VAL A 152 8.43 -0.49 1.00
N HIS A 153 7.74 0.65 0.88
CA HIS A 153 8.01 1.60 -0.21
C HIS A 153 9.38 2.27 -0.05
N TRP A 154 9.80 2.56 1.19
CA TRP A 154 11.09 3.19 1.44
C TRP A 154 12.28 2.27 1.13
N LEU A 155 12.18 0.99 1.52
CA LEU A 155 13.19 -0.03 1.27
C LEU A 155 13.23 -0.50 -0.18
N ASP A 156 12.14 -0.39 -0.95
CA ASP A 156 12.11 -0.98 -2.30
C ASP A 156 13.24 -0.48 -3.24
N PRO A 157 14.20 -1.35 -3.63
CA PRO A 157 15.32 -1.00 -4.50
C PRO A 157 14.90 -0.79 -5.96
N ALA A 158 13.67 -1.18 -6.33
CA ALA A 158 13.11 -0.86 -7.64
C ALA A 158 12.79 0.65 -7.81
N TYR A 159 12.87 1.42 -6.73
CA TYR A 159 12.72 2.87 -6.73
C TYR A 159 14.05 3.56 -6.40
N PRO A 160 14.45 4.61 -7.15
CA PRO A 160 15.66 5.38 -6.83
C PRO A 160 15.60 5.95 -5.40
N GLY A 161 16.74 5.97 -4.70
CA GLY A 161 16.81 6.41 -3.29
C GLY A 161 16.30 7.83 -3.05
N GLY A 162 16.65 8.78 -3.91
CA GLY A 162 16.30 10.20 -3.79
C GLY A 162 14.95 10.61 -4.39
N ILE A 163 13.93 9.75 -4.36
CA ILE A 163 12.59 10.15 -4.84
C ILE A 163 11.79 10.87 -3.73
N PRO A 164 11.00 11.91 -4.08
CA PRO A 164 10.25 12.69 -3.09
C PRO A 164 9.28 11.88 -2.21
N SER A 165 8.85 10.69 -2.64
CA SER A 165 7.98 9.82 -1.85
C SER A 165 8.74 9.10 -0.72
N LYS A 166 10.00 8.72 -0.91
CA LYS A 166 10.84 8.13 0.16
C LYS A 166 11.19 9.18 1.21
N GLU A 167 11.58 10.38 0.77
CA GLU A 167 11.87 11.52 1.65
C GLU A 167 10.67 11.90 2.53
N LYS A 168 9.45 11.89 1.98
CA LYS A 168 8.22 12.16 2.76
C LYS A 168 8.00 11.16 3.89
N ILE A 169 8.41 9.90 3.72
CA ILE A 169 8.26 8.86 4.74
C ILE A 169 9.25 9.12 5.88
N GLN A 170 10.52 9.40 5.56
CA GLN A 170 11.54 9.80 6.54
C GLN A 170 11.14 11.10 7.28
N ALA A 171 10.73 12.13 6.55
CA ALA A 171 10.29 13.40 7.13
C ALA A 171 9.09 13.23 8.07
N ALA A 172 8.18 12.31 7.77
CA ALA A 172 7.06 11.99 8.64
C ALA A 172 7.50 11.29 9.94
N ALA A 173 8.50 10.39 9.88
CA ALA A 173 9.09 9.77 11.05
C ALA A 173 9.77 10.82 11.95
N LEU A 174 10.60 11.68 11.35
CA LEU A 174 11.28 12.77 12.06
C LEU A 174 10.29 13.75 12.69
N ASN A 175 9.23 14.16 11.98
CA ASN A 175 8.22 15.05 12.54
C ASN A 175 7.53 14.43 13.77
N ARG A 176 7.25 13.13 13.72
CA ARG A 176 6.68 12.39 14.85
C ARG A 176 7.68 12.29 16.00
N TYR A 177 8.96 12.08 15.72
CA TYR A 177 9.99 12.07 16.76
C TYR A 177 10.04 13.43 17.48
N GLN A 178 9.97 14.52 16.73
CA GLN A 178 9.90 15.87 17.31
C GLN A 178 8.63 16.10 18.14
N GLN A 179 7.49 15.52 17.76
CA GLN A 179 6.28 15.54 18.59
C GLN A 179 6.53 14.82 19.93
N LEU A 180 7.19 13.66 19.91
CA LEU A 180 7.52 12.92 21.13
C LEU A 180 8.51 13.67 22.02
N LEU A 181 9.55 14.26 21.43
CA LEU A 181 10.50 15.11 22.14
C LEU A 181 9.81 16.34 22.76
N ALA A 182 8.80 16.91 22.10
CA ALA A 182 7.98 18.00 22.64
C ALA A 182 7.01 17.57 23.76
N GLY A 183 7.03 16.30 24.16
CA GLY A 183 6.14 15.74 25.19
C GLY A 183 4.74 15.40 24.71
N GLU A 184 4.49 15.42 23.38
CA GLU A 184 3.25 14.91 22.80
C GLU A 184 3.30 13.38 22.66
N THR A 185 2.18 12.78 22.27
CA THR A 185 2.09 11.34 21.99
C THR A 185 1.82 11.11 20.51
N VAL A 186 2.54 10.18 19.89
CA VAL A 186 2.35 9.80 18.49
C VAL A 186 1.71 8.43 18.44
N GLY A 187 0.47 8.34 17.94
CA GLY A 187 -0.24 7.07 17.90
C GLY A 187 -0.34 6.42 19.29
N GLY A 188 -0.43 7.22 20.36
CA GLY A 188 -0.46 6.72 21.75
C GLY A 188 0.90 6.34 22.35
N MET A 189 1.98 6.40 21.57
CA MET A 189 3.36 6.18 22.03
C MET A 189 3.93 7.45 22.67
N THR A 190 4.69 7.31 23.76
CA THR A 190 5.48 8.37 24.40
C THR A 190 6.95 8.29 23.97
N LEU A 191 7.75 9.34 24.25
CA LEU A 191 9.20 9.32 24.00
C LEU A 191 9.90 8.15 24.72
N ALA A 192 9.45 7.82 25.94
CA ALA A 192 10.00 6.70 26.70
C ALA A 192 9.69 5.35 26.02
N ASP A 193 8.47 5.18 25.50
CA ASP A 193 8.09 3.98 24.76
C ASP A 193 8.90 3.82 23.46
N LEU A 194 9.24 4.93 22.79
CA LEU A 194 10.07 4.90 21.59
C LEU A 194 11.51 4.47 21.93
N HIS A 195 12.12 5.05 22.96
CA HIS A 195 13.47 4.70 23.40
C HIS A 195 13.56 3.25 23.87
N GLU A 196 12.53 2.73 24.53
CA GLU A 196 12.45 1.30 24.88
C GLU A 196 12.36 0.42 23.62
N LEU A 197 11.65 0.88 22.59
CA LEU A 197 11.41 0.12 21.37
C LEU A 197 12.60 0.17 20.38
N GLU A 198 13.30 1.29 20.26
CA GLU A 198 14.48 1.45 19.40
C GLU A 198 15.80 1.22 20.15
N GLY A 199 15.76 0.97 21.46
CA GLY A 199 16.98 0.79 22.27
C GLY A 199 17.85 2.04 22.35
N THR A 200 17.29 3.23 22.10
CA THR A 200 17.99 4.52 22.04
C THR A 200 17.91 5.27 23.36
N GLU A 201 18.91 6.11 23.66
CA GLU A 201 18.89 7.01 24.82
C GLU A 201 18.34 8.40 24.43
N PRO A 202 17.72 9.14 25.37
CA PRO A 202 17.29 10.51 25.11
C PRO A 202 18.46 11.40 24.66
N PRO A 203 18.24 12.29 23.68
CA PRO A 203 19.30 13.19 23.23
C PRO A 203 19.74 14.09 24.38
N VAL A 204 21.06 14.16 24.59
CA VAL A 204 21.69 15.04 25.58
C VAL A 204 21.93 16.41 24.95
N SER A 205 21.35 17.47 25.53
CA SER A 205 21.57 18.84 25.06
C SER A 205 23.03 19.28 25.24
N ASN A 206 23.74 19.46 24.14
CA ASN A 206 24.98 20.23 24.07
C ASN A 206 24.69 21.56 23.37
N GLY A 207 24.29 22.58 24.12
CA GLY A 207 24.11 23.93 23.56
C GLY A 207 25.45 24.62 23.26
N SER A 208 25.44 25.61 22.37
CA SER A 208 26.64 26.37 21.98
C SER A 208 26.87 27.63 22.82
N TRP A 209 25.92 28.00 23.69
CA TRP A 209 26.07 29.11 24.63
C TRP A 209 25.26 28.89 25.92
N SER A 210 25.83 29.27 27.06
CA SER A 210 25.20 29.09 28.38
C SER A 210 24.20 30.22 28.67
N ALA A 211 22.99 29.86 29.11
CA ALA A 211 21.89 30.77 29.44
C ALA A 211 21.29 30.49 30.82
N THR A 212 20.76 31.51 31.51
CA THR A 212 19.95 31.27 32.72
C THR A 212 18.53 30.76 32.37
N PRO A 213 17.79 30.14 33.30
CA PRO A 213 16.40 29.75 33.07
C PRO A 213 15.49 30.89 32.57
N GLU A 214 15.72 32.11 33.06
CA GLU A 214 14.99 33.31 32.61
C GLU A 214 15.33 33.69 31.17
N GLU A 215 16.61 33.58 30.78
CA GLU A 215 17.08 33.85 29.42
C GLU A 215 16.57 32.80 28.44
N ALA A 216 16.57 31.52 28.84
CA ALA A 216 15.99 30.43 28.05
C ALA A 216 14.49 30.63 27.82
N LYS A 217 13.76 31.00 28.88
CA LYS A 217 12.33 31.33 28.79
C LYS A 217 12.08 32.57 27.93
N ALA A 218 12.93 33.59 28.02
CA ALA A 218 12.83 34.79 27.20
C ALA A 218 13.08 34.47 25.70
N ALA A 219 14.02 33.59 25.39
CA ALA A 219 14.27 33.12 24.02
C ALA A 219 13.05 32.35 23.45
N GLY A 220 12.45 31.43 24.21
CA GLY A 220 11.22 30.75 23.81
C GLY A 220 10.03 31.71 23.61
N GLY A 221 9.91 32.72 24.49
CA GLY A 221 8.91 33.78 24.34
C GLY A 221 9.14 34.65 23.10
N ALA A 222 10.40 34.97 22.77
CA ALA A 222 10.77 35.71 21.57
C ALA A 222 10.41 34.92 20.30
N LEU A 223 10.69 33.61 20.27
CA LEU A 223 10.29 32.73 19.16
C LEU A 223 8.77 32.71 18.96
N THR A 224 8.00 32.62 20.05
CA THR A 224 6.53 32.70 19.97
C THR A 224 6.06 34.03 19.36
N GLY A 225 6.74 35.13 19.70
CA GLY A 225 6.49 36.45 19.14
C GLY A 225 6.82 36.55 17.64
N THR A 226 7.94 35.99 17.20
CA THR A 226 8.33 35.99 15.78
C THR A 226 7.43 35.08 14.96
N LEU A 227 7.00 33.93 15.48
CA LEU A 227 5.98 33.06 14.86
C LEU A 227 4.67 33.80 14.62
N LYS A 228 4.17 34.55 15.61
CA LYS A 228 2.95 35.37 15.44
C LYS A 228 3.12 36.44 14.36
N THR A 229 4.31 37.03 14.30
CA THR A 229 4.66 38.04 13.28
C THR A 229 4.71 37.41 11.89
N TYR A 230 5.30 36.21 11.78
CA TYR A 230 5.35 35.41 10.55
C TYR A 230 3.95 35.05 10.06
N TYR A 231 3.08 34.49 10.91
CA TYR A 231 1.69 34.19 10.54
C TYR A 231 0.93 35.44 10.09
N ASN A 232 1.15 36.59 10.73
CA ASN A 232 0.53 37.85 10.31
C ASN A 232 1.04 38.29 8.93
N ALA A 233 2.35 38.24 8.71
CA ALA A 233 2.97 38.64 7.46
C ALA A 233 2.56 37.72 6.30
N ALA A 234 2.58 36.41 6.51
CA ALA A 234 2.12 35.39 5.56
C ALA A 234 0.66 35.61 5.15
N LYS A 235 -0.19 36.03 6.08
CA LYS A 235 -1.62 36.24 5.82
C LYS A 235 -1.95 37.60 5.19
N TYR A 236 -1.20 38.66 5.51
CA TYR A 236 -1.63 40.03 5.23
C TYR A 236 -0.61 40.93 4.53
N LYS A 237 0.69 40.58 4.48
CA LYS A 237 1.77 41.52 4.12
C LYS A 237 2.84 40.96 3.17
N GLY A 238 2.51 40.02 2.28
CA GLY A 238 3.46 39.28 1.41
C GLY A 238 4.61 40.10 0.79
N GLY A 239 5.71 39.43 0.40
CA GLY A 239 6.92 40.08 -0.09
C GLY A 239 7.90 40.44 1.05
N ALA A 240 8.49 41.63 1.02
CA ALA A 240 9.59 42.00 1.93
C ALA A 240 9.26 41.88 3.43
N ALA A 241 8.02 42.20 3.84
CA ALA A 241 7.63 42.07 5.24
C ALA A 241 7.46 40.59 5.68
N HIS A 242 7.11 39.69 4.74
CA HIS A 242 7.08 38.26 4.98
C HIS A 242 8.51 37.68 5.06
N ALA A 243 9.41 38.16 4.21
CA ALA A 243 10.83 37.81 4.24
C ALA A 243 11.51 38.18 5.58
N GLU A 244 11.31 39.41 6.06
CA GLU A 244 11.86 39.84 7.36
C GLU A 244 11.27 39.04 8.54
N ALA A 245 9.98 38.70 8.47
CA ALA A 245 9.34 37.88 9.49
C ALA A 245 9.88 36.44 9.50
N LEU A 246 10.13 35.87 8.32
CA LEU A 246 10.77 34.55 8.16
C LEU A 246 12.19 34.57 8.74
N LYS A 247 13.01 35.54 8.34
CA LYS A 247 14.38 35.70 8.86
C LYS A 247 14.40 35.82 10.39
N SER A 248 13.50 36.64 10.94
CA SER A 248 13.37 36.80 12.40
C SER A 248 12.93 35.50 13.09
N MET A 249 12.07 34.71 12.46
CA MET A 249 11.64 33.42 12.97
C MET A 249 12.80 32.41 12.99
N LEU A 250 13.56 32.28 11.90
CA LEU A 250 14.68 31.35 11.81
C LEU A 250 15.82 31.73 12.78
N ALA A 251 16.11 33.02 12.93
CA ALA A 251 17.09 33.48 13.92
C ALA A 251 16.66 33.18 15.36
N ALA A 252 15.37 33.32 15.67
CA ALA A 252 14.83 32.97 16.98
C ALA A 252 14.84 31.45 17.23
N GLU A 253 14.57 30.65 16.20
CA GLU A 253 14.68 29.19 16.26
C GLU A 253 16.12 28.78 16.56
N HIS A 254 17.08 29.26 15.77
CA HIS A 254 18.50 29.00 15.97
C HIS A 254 18.94 29.37 17.39
N LYS A 255 18.51 30.54 17.88
CA LYS A 255 18.82 30.97 19.24
C LYS A 255 18.28 30.03 20.31
N VAL A 256 17.09 29.44 20.13
CA VAL A 256 16.51 28.47 21.07
C VAL A 256 17.23 27.11 20.96
N ALA A 257 17.45 26.63 19.74
CA ALA A 257 18.09 25.34 19.47
C ALA A 257 19.50 25.26 20.10
N THR A 258 20.20 26.39 20.15
CA THR A 258 21.58 26.51 20.63
C THR A 258 21.74 26.77 22.12
N ILE A 259 20.65 26.93 22.89
CA ILE A 259 20.73 27.20 24.34
C ILE A 259 21.40 26.05 25.07
N ASP A 260 22.31 26.33 26.00
CA ASP A 260 22.72 25.42 27.06
C ASP A 260 22.24 25.98 28.41
N CYS A 261 21.37 25.26 29.13
CA CYS A 261 20.90 25.65 30.45
C CYS A 261 20.78 24.39 31.32
N PRO A 262 21.87 23.98 31.99
CA PRO A 262 21.91 22.75 32.79
C PRO A 262 20.84 22.72 33.89
N GLU A 263 20.40 23.87 34.40
CA GLU A 263 19.37 23.96 35.44
C GLU A 263 17.98 23.53 34.96
N LEU A 264 17.72 23.58 33.65
CA LEU A 264 16.44 23.17 33.06
C LEU A 264 16.43 21.70 32.63
N GLY A 265 17.58 21.06 32.43
CA GLY A 265 17.69 19.63 32.08
C GLY A 265 16.72 19.21 30.96
N GLU A 266 15.98 18.12 31.18
CA GLU A 266 14.98 17.60 30.22
C GLU A 266 13.90 18.61 29.80
N ASP A 267 13.59 19.61 30.64
CA ASP A 267 12.60 20.62 30.29
C ASP A 267 13.12 21.59 29.21
N LEU A 268 14.45 21.77 29.12
CA LEU A 268 15.08 22.51 28.02
C LEU A 268 14.97 21.73 26.71
N ASP A 269 15.20 20.41 26.74
CA ASP A 269 15.12 19.55 25.55
C ASP A 269 13.70 19.53 24.99
N LYS A 270 12.69 19.41 25.86
CA LYS A 270 11.27 19.54 25.48
C LYS A 270 10.98 20.91 24.89
N ALA A 271 11.50 21.99 25.48
CA ALA A 271 11.29 23.34 24.98
C ALA A 271 11.94 23.56 23.60
N LYS A 272 13.14 23.02 23.36
CA LYS A 272 13.83 23.06 22.06
C LYS A 272 13.07 22.28 20.99
N ALA A 273 12.61 21.07 21.32
CA ALA A 273 11.81 20.26 20.41
C ALA A 273 10.46 20.91 20.08
N GLN A 274 9.78 21.46 21.09
CA GLN A 274 8.54 22.20 20.90
C GLN A 274 8.75 23.45 20.02
N ALA A 275 9.85 24.18 20.22
CA ALA A 275 10.23 25.32 19.39
C ALA A 275 10.43 24.92 17.92
N LYS A 276 11.19 23.85 17.67
CA LYS A 276 11.38 23.30 16.32
C LYS A 276 10.05 22.90 15.69
N LEU A 277 9.20 22.18 16.41
CA LEU A 277 7.89 21.73 15.94
C LEU A 277 6.99 22.91 15.54
N MET A 278 6.96 23.98 16.33
CA MET A 278 6.17 25.18 16.01
C MET A 278 6.63 25.85 14.71
N VAL A 279 7.94 25.89 14.46
CA VAL A 279 8.50 26.44 13.22
C VAL A 279 8.20 25.52 12.03
N ASP A 280 8.37 24.21 12.18
CA ASP A 280 8.01 23.22 11.15
C ASP A 280 6.53 23.34 10.75
N GLN A 281 5.63 23.48 11.74
CA GLN A 281 4.21 23.72 11.51
C GLN A 281 3.96 25.05 10.78
N ALA A 282 4.63 26.13 11.17
CA ALA A 282 4.47 27.44 10.55
C ALA A 282 4.90 27.42 9.07
N LEU A 283 6.05 26.80 8.78
CA LEU A 283 6.55 26.64 7.42
C LEU A 283 5.61 25.73 6.60
N THR A 284 5.05 24.67 7.19
CA THR A 284 4.14 23.75 6.48
C THR A 284 2.80 24.38 6.15
N HIS A 285 2.19 25.12 7.09
CA HIS A 285 0.85 25.70 6.92
C HIS A 285 0.81 26.90 5.97
N ASN A 286 1.94 27.61 5.80
CA ASN A 286 1.99 28.80 4.97
C ASN A 286 2.74 28.52 3.66
N GLN A 287 2.24 29.07 2.56
CA GLN A 287 2.92 28.97 1.27
C GLN A 287 4.13 29.91 1.26
N LEU A 288 5.29 29.39 0.90
CA LEU A 288 6.54 30.13 0.74
C LEU A 288 6.76 30.41 -0.75
N TRP A 289 6.88 31.69 -1.08
CA TRP A 289 7.18 32.15 -2.44
C TRP A 289 8.67 32.48 -2.57
N THR A 290 9.19 32.41 -3.79
CA THR A 290 10.58 32.72 -4.11
C THR A 290 10.98 34.13 -3.70
N THR A 291 10.04 35.08 -3.79
CA THR A 291 10.20 36.47 -3.34
C THR A 291 10.34 36.60 -1.82
N ASP A 292 9.77 35.68 -1.04
CA ASP A 292 9.80 35.72 0.42
C ASP A 292 11.17 35.29 0.97
N VAL A 293 11.94 34.52 0.20
CA VAL A 293 13.27 34.03 0.62
C VAL A 293 14.41 34.76 -0.08
N LYS A 294 14.13 35.61 -1.08
CA LYS A 294 15.14 36.26 -1.93
C LYS A 294 16.25 36.96 -1.13
N SER A 295 15.88 37.81 -0.17
CA SER A 295 16.87 38.55 0.63
C SER A 295 17.69 37.62 1.52
N LEU A 296 17.04 36.63 2.13
CA LEU A 296 17.68 35.64 2.99
C LEU A 296 18.70 34.79 2.21
N VAL A 297 18.35 34.34 1.01
CA VAL A 297 19.24 33.56 0.14
C VAL A 297 20.43 34.40 -0.32
N ALA A 298 20.21 35.67 -0.70
CA ALA A 298 21.30 36.56 -1.08
C ALA A 298 22.30 36.79 0.06
N GLU A 299 21.80 36.94 1.30
CA GLU A 299 22.65 37.03 2.48
C GLU A 299 23.40 35.73 2.77
N ALA A 300 22.74 34.57 2.66
CA ALA A 300 23.35 33.26 2.89
C ALA A 300 24.42 32.90 1.84
N VAL A 301 24.24 33.30 0.58
CA VAL A 301 25.29 33.17 -0.44
C VAL A 301 26.46 34.11 -0.15
N ALA A 302 26.18 35.35 0.26
CA ALA A 302 27.22 36.32 0.59
C ALA A 302 28.03 35.94 1.84
N SER A 303 27.41 35.26 2.81
CA SER A 303 28.07 34.74 4.00
C SER A 303 28.81 33.42 3.78
N GLY A 304 28.59 32.76 2.63
CA GLY A 304 29.13 31.44 2.31
C GLY A 304 28.38 30.27 2.97
N GLU A 305 27.20 30.52 3.54
CA GLU A 305 26.31 29.49 4.09
C GLU A 305 25.61 28.68 2.99
N LEU A 306 25.40 29.29 1.82
CA LEU A 306 24.91 28.62 0.61
C LEU A 306 25.87 28.82 -0.57
N THR A 307 25.99 27.79 -1.40
CA THR A 307 26.63 27.91 -2.72
C THR A 307 25.65 28.50 -3.75
N GLU A 308 26.17 29.08 -4.84
CA GLU A 308 25.33 29.54 -5.95
C GLU A 308 24.53 28.40 -6.58
N THR A 309 25.08 27.17 -6.60
CA THR A 309 24.37 26.00 -7.12
C THR A 309 23.15 25.68 -6.27
N GLN A 310 23.29 25.62 -4.94
CA GLN A 310 22.16 25.42 -4.03
C GLN A 310 21.13 26.54 -4.17
N ALA A 311 21.56 27.80 -4.17
CA ALA A 311 20.69 28.96 -4.29
C ALA A 311 19.81 28.96 -5.56
N ASN A 312 20.38 28.54 -6.69
CA ASN A 312 19.73 28.61 -8.00
C ASN A 312 18.88 27.38 -8.34
N HIS A 313 19.13 26.21 -7.72
CA HIS A 313 18.49 24.95 -8.12
C HIS A 313 17.51 24.40 -7.08
N LEU A 314 17.46 24.98 -5.88
CA LEU A 314 16.51 24.60 -4.85
C LEU A 314 15.30 25.55 -4.82
N THR A 315 14.17 24.98 -4.41
CA THR A 315 12.91 25.71 -4.18
C THR A 315 12.96 26.46 -2.84
N PRO A 316 12.03 27.39 -2.58
CA PRO A 316 12.10 28.23 -1.38
C PRO A 316 12.04 27.43 -0.08
N ARG A 317 11.30 26.32 -0.07
CA ARG A 317 11.21 25.43 1.10
C ARG A 317 12.51 24.67 1.33
N GLU A 318 13.08 24.11 0.27
CA GLU A 318 14.35 23.38 0.31
C GLU A 318 15.50 24.31 0.75
N LEU A 319 15.53 25.55 0.26
CA LEU A 319 16.49 26.57 0.69
C LEU A 319 16.34 26.89 2.19
N VAL A 320 15.11 27.11 2.67
CA VAL A 320 14.87 27.38 4.09
C VAL A 320 15.24 26.18 4.96
N ALA A 321 14.98 24.96 4.50
CA ALA A 321 15.43 23.75 5.21
C ALA A 321 16.96 23.73 5.30
N LEU A 322 17.68 23.99 4.20
CA LEU A 322 19.14 23.98 4.19
C LEU A 322 19.77 25.06 5.09
N MET A 323 19.15 26.24 5.21
CA MET A 323 19.61 27.35 6.08
C MET A 323 19.22 27.18 7.56
N ARG A 324 18.47 26.13 7.93
CA ARG A 324 18.04 25.92 9.32
C ARG A 324 19.07 25.09 10.06
N SER A 325 19.54 25.60 11.19
CA SER A 325 20.45 24.87 12.08
C SER A 325 19.81 23.65 12.77
N THR A 326 18.50 23.49 12.66
CA THR A 326 17.73 22.37 13.23
C THR A 326 17.41 21.30 12.18
N THR A 327 17.88 21.47 10.95
CA THR A 327 17.76 20.49 9.88
C THR A 327 18.78 19.37 10.09
N PRO A 328 18.35 18.09 10.06
CA PRO A 328 19.27 16.96 10.15
C PRO A 328 20.34 17.00 9.05
N GLU A 329 21.54 16.53 9.38
CA GLU A 329 22.68 16.49 8.44
C GLU A 329 22.37 15.62 7.20
N SER A 330 21.65 14.51 7.40
CA SER A 330 21.16 13.62 6.33
C SER A 330 20.30 14.38 5.32
N GLU A 331 19.32 15.16 5.79
CA GLU A 331 18.46 16.00 4.96
C GLU A 331 19.27 17.10 4.23
N ALA A 332 20.20 17.76 4.92
CA ALA A 332 21.04 18.80 4.31
C ALA A 332 21.93 18.25 3.17
N ASN A 333 22.48 17.04 3.33
CA ASN A 333 23.26 16.37 2.30
C ASN A 333 22.40 16.00 1.09
N SER A 334 21.22 15.40 1.31
CA SER A 334 20.29 15.07 0.21
C SER A 334 19.84 16.31 -0.57
N LEU A 335 19.62 17.45 0.10
CA LEU A 335 19.29 18.72 -0.56
C LEU A 335 20.47 19.24 -1.40
N THR A 336 21.70 19.01 -0.96
CA THR A 336 22.90 19.40 -1.73
C THR A 336 23.02 18.54 -2.99
N GLU A 337 22.86 17.22 -2.89
CA GLU A 337 22.85 16.32 -4.05
C GLU A 337 21.71 16.64 -5.03
N LEU A 338 20.54 17.01 -4.52
CA LEU A 338 19.40 17.41 -5.34
C LEU A 338 19.70 18.68 -6.15
N ALA A 339 20.42 19.65 -5.58
CA ALA A 339 20.84 20.85 -6.29
C ALA A 339 21.76 20.50 -7.47
N ASP A 340 22.73 19.62 -7.26
CA ASP A 340 23.64 19.16 -8.32
C ASP A 340 22.91 18.38 -9.41
N LYS A 341 21.97 17.50 -9.03
CA LYS A 341 21.13 16.77 -9.98
C LYS A 341 20.31 17.71 -10.86
N ARG A 342 19.69 18.73 -10.28
CA ARG A 342 18.88 19.72 -11.02
C ARG A 342 19.73 20.59 -11.93
N LYS A 343 20.97 20.90 -11.54
CA LYS A 343 21.94 21.55 -12.44
C LYS A 343 22.26 20.68 -13.66
N GLN A 344 22.48 19.38 -13.46
CA GLN A 344 22.67 18.46 -14.59
C GLN A 344 21.42 18.36 -15.47
N GLN A 345 20.24 18.29 -14.85
CA GLN A 345 18.96 18.26 -15.58
C GLN A 345 18.76 19.48 -16.50
N LEU A 346 19.18 20.68 -16.07
CA LEU A 346 19.14 21.87 -16.93
C LEU A 346 20.14 21.78 -18.08
N ALA A 347 21.35 21.26 -17.85
CA ALA A 347 22.34 21.05 -18.91
C ALA A 347 21.82 20.07 -19.98
N ASP A 348 21.18 18.98 -19.56
CA ASP A 348 20.57 18.00 -20.46
C ASP A 348 19.39 18.61 -21.23
N LEU A 349 18.55 19.39 -20.55
CA LEU A 349 17.46 20.14 -21.14
C LEU A 349 17.95 21.13 -22.22
N ASP A 350 19.01 21.88 -21.95
CA ASP A 350 19.56 22.86 -22.89
C ASP A 350 20.16 22.19 -24.12
N ALA A 351 20.86 21.06 -23.93
CA ALA A 351 21.40 20.26 -25.02
C ALA A 351 20.28 19.69 -25.91
N ALA A 352 19.23 19.13 -25.29
CA ALA A 352 18.07 18.62 -26.01
C ALA A 352 17.30 19.73 -26.73
N PHE A 353 17.07 20.87 -26.07
CA PHE A 353 16.37 22.02 -26.64
C PHE A 353 17.13 22.60 -27.83
N THR A 354 18.46 22.78 -27.70
CA THR A 354 19.30 23.26 -28.80
C THR A 354 19.23 22.34 -30.02
N THR A 355 19.29 21.03 -29.79
CA THR A 355 19.18 20.01 -30.86
C THR A 355 17.82 20.07 -31.54
N HIS A 356 16.75 20.15 -30.76
CA HIS A 356 15.39 20.24 -31.29
C HIS A 356 15.15 21.53 -32.08
N SER A 357 15.48 22.70 -31.50
CA SER A 357 15.21 24.02 -32.11
C SER A 357 16.01 24.27 -33.40
N ALA A 358 17.16 23.61 -33.58
CA ALA A 358 17.89 23.66 -34.84
C ALA A 358 17.07 23.10 -36.02
N VAL A 359 16.22 22.09 -35.75
CA VAL A 359 15.39 21.39 -36.73
C VAL A 359 13.95 21.90 -36.75
N ALA A 360 13.40 22.18 -35.56
CA ALA A 360 12.04 22.64 -35.33
C ALA A 360 12.07 24.00 -34.61
N PRO A 361 12.34 25.10 -35.35
CA PRO A 361 12.56 26.42 -34.75
C PRO A 361 11.32 27.03 -34.08
N GLY A 362 10.12 26.51 -34.34
CA GLY A 362 8.86 27.04 -33.80
C GLY A 362 8.28 28.21 -34.60
N ASP A 363 7.28 28.89 -34.03
CA ASP A 363 6.69 30.15 -34.53
C ASP A 363 6.16 30.15 -35.98
N GLY A 364 5.72 28.97 -36.46
CA GLY A 364 5.14 28.81 -37.80
C GLY A 364 6.18 28.65 -38.91
N GLU A 365 7.47 28.60 -38.59
CA GLU A 365 8.53 28.22 -39.51
C GLU A 365 8.47 26.70 -39.81
N PRO A 366 8.70 26.29 -41.07
CA PRO A 366 8.65 24.88 -41.44
C PRO A 366 9.82 24.08 -40.84
N LEU A 367 9.59 22.79 -40.61
CA LEU A 367 10.63 21.85 -40.16
C LEU A 367 11.81 21.81 -41.13
N LYS A 368 13.02 21.94 -40.60
CA LYS A 368 14.30 21.90 -41.31
C LYS A 368 14.90 20.50 -41.32
N LEU A 369 14.06 19.48 -41.48
CA LEU A 369 14.51 18.09 -41.60
C LEU A 369 15.16 17.86 -42.98
N PRO A 370 16.29 17.13 -43.05
CA PRO A 370 16.92 16.78 -44.32
C PRO A 370 15.98 15.89 -45.15
N PRO A 371 16.00 15.95 -46.50
CA PRO A 371 15.26 15.03 -47.34
C PRO A 371 15.52 13.57 -46.94
N ALA A 372 14.46 12.78 -46.74
CA ALA A 372 14.58 11.44 -46.15
C ALA A 372 15.42 10.46 -46.98
N GLY A 373 15.62 10.75 -48.28
CA GLY A 373 16.42 9.94 -49.19
C GLY A 373 17.91 10.29 -49.22
N ASP A 374 18.35 11.31 -48.48
CA ASP A 374 19.77 11.69 -48.42
C ASP A 374 20.56 10.69 -47.55
N PRO A 375 21.86 10.45 -47.83
CA PRO A 375 22.69 9.61 -46.98
C PRO A 375 22.70 10.12 -45.53
N GLN A 376 22.52 9.23 -44.55
CA GLN A 376 22.42 9.53 -43.12
C GLN A 376 21.16 10.29 -42.67
N ALA A 377 20.29 10.74 -43.59
CA ALA A 377 19.05 11.42 -43.22
C ALA A 377 18.09 10.54 -42.40
N PRO A 378 17.91 9.23 -42.69
CA PRO A 378 17.06 8.36 -41.87
C PRO A 378 17.45 8.33 -40.39
N GLN A 379 18.75 8.18 -40.11
CA GLN A 379 19.29 8.19 -38.75
C GLN A 379 19.10 9.55 -38.08
N ALA A 380 19.37 10.64 -38.81
CA ALA A 380 19.21 12.00 -38.28
C ALA A 380 17.74 12.33 -37.95
N ILE A 381 16.80 11.92 -38.79
CA ILE A 381 15.36 12.12 -38.57
C ILE A 381 14.87 11.27 -37.38
N ALA A 382 15.32 10.02 -37.28
CA ALA A 382 15.00 9.13 -36.16
C ALA A 382 15.54 9.67 -34.82
N ALA A 383 16.79 10.11 -34.79
CA ALA A 383 17.42 10.72 -33.62
C ALA A 383 16.70 12.01 -33.19
N TRP A 384 16.33 12.86 -34.14
CA TRP A 384 15.53 14.06 -33.84
C TRP A 384 14.15 13.72 -33.26
N ALA A 385 13.46 12.71 -33.80
CA ALA A 385 12.13 12.32 -33.32
C ALA A 385 12.20 11.80 -31.86
N LYS A 386 13.21 11.00 -31.52
CA LYS A 386 13.47 10.55 -30.14
C LYS A 386 13.80 11.72 -29.22
N ASN A 387 14.72 12.59 -29.66
CA ASN A 387 15.10 13.80 -28.90
C ASN A 387 13.90 14.72 -28.63
N ALA A 388 12.95 14.85 -29.55
CA ALA A 388 11.73 15.64 -29.33
C ALA A 388 10.83 15.07 -28.22
N GLY A 389 10.78 13.74 -28.07
CA GLY A 389 10.11 13.07 -26.96
C GLY A 389 10.83 13.29 -25.63
N GLU A 390 12.14 13.02 -25.59
CA GLU A 390 13.00 13.24 -24.42
C GLU A 390 12.94 14.70 -23.94
N LEU A 391 13.03 15.66 -24.88
CA LEU A 391 12.91 17.09 -24.57
C LEU A 391 11.59 17.40 -23.89
N LYS A 392 10.47 16.89 -24.39
CA LYS A 392 9.16 17.12 -23.78
C LYS A 392 9.14 16.68 -22.31
N ASP A 393 9.73 15.53 -22.00
CA ASP A 393 9.72 14.99 -20.65
C ASP A 393 10.66 15.80 -19.74
N LEU A 394 11.88 16.13 -20.22
CA LEU A 394 12.79 17.05 -19.53
C LEU A 394 12.16 18.42 -19.26
N GLN A 395 11.42 18.98 -20.22
CA GLN A 395 10.70 20.25 -20.09
C GLN A 395 9.67 20.23 -18.96
N HIS A 396 8.90 19.14 -18.86
CA HIS A 396 7.90 18.98 -17.80
C HIS A 396 8.55 18.78 -16.43
N GLU A 397 9.60 17.96 -16.35
CA GLU A 397 10.30 17.70 -15.09
C GLU A 397 11.01 18.95 -14.55
N ALA A 398 11.70 19.70 -15.42
CA ALA A 398 12.47 20.88 -15.02
C ALA A 398 11.56 22.06 -14.61
N HIS A 399 10.54 22.36 -15.41
CA HIS A 399 9.71 23.56 -15.22
C HIS A 399 9.06 23.64 -13.84
N GLY A 400 8.59 22.51 -13.31
CA GLY A 400 7.82 22.47 -12.05
C GLY A 400 8.60 22.98 -10.83
N TRP A 401 9.92 22.79 -10.83
CA TRP A 401 10.82 23.33 -9.80
C TRP A 401 11.49 24.62 -10.26
N TYR A 402 11.84 24.76 -11.54
CA TYR A 402 12.55 25.93 -12.08
C TYR A 402 11.80 27.23 -11.84
N ILE A 403 10.48 27.28 -12.11
CA ILE A 403 9.65 28.48 -11.89
C ILE A 403 9.56 28.90 -10.41
N LYS A 404 9.92 28.00 -9.50
CA LYS A 404 9.93 28.24 -8.05
C LYS A 404 11.34 28.57 -7.53
N SER A 405 12.39 28.35 -8.32
CA SER A 405 13.78 28.62 -7.94
C SER A 405 14.12 30.12 -8.00
N GLN A 406 15.24 30.54 -7.43
CA GLN A 406 15.69 31.95 -7.52
C GLN A 406 15.88 32.45 -8.97
N GLN A 407 16.19 31.55 -9.91
CA GLN A 407 16.40 31.89 -11.32
C GLN A 407 15.14 32.48 -11.98
N SER A 408 13.96 32.18 -11.45
CA SER A 408 12.68 32.70 -11.97
C SER A 408 12.41 34.18 -11.65
N LEU A 409 13.26 34.81 -10.81
CA LEU A 409 13.09 36.20 -10.38
C LEU A 409 13.81 37.24 -11.26
N GLY A 410 14.57 36.81 -12.27
CA GLY A 410 15.25 37.71 -13.20
C GLY A 410 14.27 38.44 -14.14
N ASP A 411 14.74 39.52 -14.79
CA ASP A 411 13.95 40.25 -15.79
C ASP A 411 13.64 39.38 -17.03
N ASP A 412 14.50 38.41 -17.33
CA ASP A 412 14.28 37.35 -18.31
C ASP A 412 14.63 35.97 -17.70
N PRO A 413 13.68 35.33 -17.00
CA PRO A 413 13.94 34.13 -16.20
C PRO A 413 14.29 32.89 -17.03
N PHE A 414 14.10 32.93 -18.34
CA PHE A 414 14.36 31.80 -19.24
C PHE A 414 15.47 32.11 -20.26
N ALA A 415 16.20 33.21 -20.10
CA ALA A 415 17.28 33.59 -21.01
C ALA A 415 18.39 32.52 -21.07
N GLU A 416 18.79 32.01 -19.90
CA GLU A 416 19.84 31.00 -19.77
C GLU A 416 19.33 29.60 -20.12
N HIS A 417 18.08 29.30 -19.75
CA HIS A 417 17.44 28.00 -19.93
C HIS A 417 16.11 28.12 -20.69
N PRO A 418 16.15 28.42 -22.01
CA PRO A 418 14.95 28.66 -22.80
C PRO A 418 14.04 27.42 -22.89
N GLY A 419 14.60 26.22 -22.76
CA GLY A 419 13.83 24.97 -22.73
C GLY A 419 12.85 24.90 -21.55
N ALA A 420 13.14 25.56 -20.43
CA ALA A 420 12.29 25.53 -19.24
C ALA A 420 11.02 26.41 -19.37
N ASP A 421 10.92 27.25 -20.41
CA ASP A 421 9.75 28.08 -20.66
C ASP A 421 8.58 27.25 -21.22
N ALA A 422 7.46 27.26 -20.50
CA ALA A 422 6.22 26.59 -20.92
C ALA A 422 5.70 27.07 -22.29
N ALA A 423 6.02 28.30 -22.70
CA ALA A 423 5.64 28.81 -24.02
C ALA A 423 6.38 28.08 -25.15
N LYS A 424 7.59 27.58 -24.88
CA LYS A 424 8.50 26.88 -25.81
C LYS A 424 8.41 25.35 -25.71
N TYR A 425 7.42 24.84 -24.99
CA TYR A 425 7.19 23.41 -24.91
C TYR A 425 6.97 22.78 -26.27
N VAL A 426 7.51 21.58 -26.44
CA VAL A 426 7.13 20.70 -27.53
C VAL A 426 5.62 20.47 -27.45
N LYS A 427 4.89 20.90 -28.48
CA LYS A 427 3.44 20.71 -28.62
C LYS A 427 3.19 19.50 -29.51
N PRO A 428 2.88 18.31 -28.95
CA PRO A 428 2.89 17.09 -29.73
C PRO A 428 1.99 17.10 -30.96
N ASP A 429 0.78 17.66 -30.84
CA ASP A 429 -0.18 17.72 -31.94
C ASP A 429 0.26 18.71 -33.04
N SER A 430 0.80 19.88 -32.66
CA SER A 430 1.34 20.85 -33.61
C SER A 430 2.58 20.29 -34.31
N LEU A 431 3.49 19.68 -33.56
CA LEU A 431 4.69 19.05 -34.12
C LEU A 431 4.34 17.89 -35.05
N THR A 432 3.33 17.09 -34.69
CA THR A 432 2.80 16.03 -35.55
C THR A 432 2.22 16.61 -36.85
N HIS A 433 1.50 17.71 -36.77
CA HIS A 433 0.96 18.39 -37.95
C HIS A 433 2.09 18.85 -38.89
N ASP A 434 3.12 19.49 -38.34
CA ASP A 434 4.24 20.03 -39.11
C ASP A 434 5.11 18.92 -39.70
N PHE A 435 5.34 17.84 -38.93
CA PHE A 435 5.97 16.62 -39.41
C PHE A 435 5.18 15.99 -40.56
N ASN A 436 3.87 15.88 -40.44
CA ASN A 436 3.02 15.36 -41.51
C ASN A 436 3.02 16.25 -42.75
N ALA A 437 3.11 17.58 -42.58
CA ALA A 437 3.24 18.53 -43.68
C ALA A 437 4.55 18.33 -44.43
N TRP A 438 5.68 18.23 -43.72
CA TRP A 438 6.99 17.93 -44.31
C TRP A 438 7.03 16.54 -44.97
N ALA A 439 6.52 15.51 -44.28
CA ALA A 439 6.56 14.13 -44.73
C ALA A 439 5.78 13.90 -46.03
N LYS A 440 4.75 14.70 -46.33
CA LYS A 440 4.01 14.64 -47.61
C LYS A 440 4.93 14.84 -48.82
N GLY A 441 6.00 15.63 -48.69
CA GLY A 441 6.99 15.86 -49.74
C GLY A 441 8.01 14.74 -49.94
N GLN A 442 8.07 13.78 -49.01
CA GLN A 442 9.06 12.70 -49.02
C GLN A 442 8.55 11.45 -49.73
N LYS A 443 9.44 10.64 -50.33
CA LYS A 443 9.05 9.34 -50.89
C LYS A 443 8.67 8.37 -49.76
N LEU A 444 7.69 7.51 -50.01
CA LEU A 444 7.24 6.54 -49.01
C LEU A 444 8.33 5.52 -48.68
N ALA A 445 9.15 5.11 -49.65
CA ALA A 445 10.27 4.19 -49.40
C ALA A 445 11.26 4.77 -48.38
N ASP A 446 11.62 6.04 -48.55
CA ASP A 446 12.57 6.73 -47.66
C ASP A 446 12.00 6.91 -46.24
N LEU A 447 10.71 7.25 -46.11
CA LEU A 447 10.05 7.31 -44.80
C LEU A 447 9.96 5.95 -44.10
N ARG A 448 9.83 4.85 -44.86
CA ARG A 448 9.87 3.50 -44.30
C ARG A 448 11.26 3.16 -43.78
N THR A 449 12.32 3.62 -44.45
CA THR A 449 13.68 3.52 -43.93
C THR A 449 13.82 4.24 -42.60
N VAL A 450 13.32 5.48 -42.48
CA VAL A 450 13.31 6.22 -41.21
C VAL A 450 12.60 5.44 -40.10
N ALA A 451 11.40 4.91 -40.38
CA ALA A 451 10.68 4.10 -39.40
C ALA A 451 11.41 2.79 -39.07
N GLY A 452 12.11 2.19 -40.04
CA GLY A 452 12.98 1.03 -39.81
C GLY A 452 14.15 1.34 -38.87
N GLU A 453 14.80 2.50 -39.01
CA GLU A 453 15.84 2.96 -38.06
C GLU A 453 15.27 3.18 -36.65
N MET A 454 13.96 3.42 -36.53
CA MET A 454 13.26 3.55 -35.26
C MET A 454 12.74 2.20 -34.72
N GLY A 455 12.97 1.09 -35.40
CA GLY A 455 12.56 -0.26 -34.96
C GLY A 455 11.30 -0.82 -35.64
N MET A 456 10.73 -0.12 -36.63
CA MET A 456 9.47 -0.57 -37.24
C MET A 456 9.64 -1.85 -38.08
N ASP A 457 9.08 -2.94 -37.58
CA ASP A 457 8.98 -4.19 -38.32
C ASP A 457 7.98 -4.12 -39.48
N ASN A 458 8.22 -4.92 -40.53
CA ASN A 458 7.40 -4.95 -41.74
C ASN A 458 7.20 -3.57 -42.42
N ASN A 459 8.12 -2.62 -42.20
CA ASN A 459 8.05 -1.26 -42.74
C ASN A 459 7.81 -1.23 -44.27
N ALA A 460 8.32 -2.20 -45.02
CA ALA A 460 8.18 -2.31 -46.47
C ALA A 460 6.71 -2.40 -46.94
N THR A 461 5.82 -2.95 -46.10
CA THR A 461 4.38 -3.09 -46.39
C THR A 461 3.53 -1.99 -45.73
N ALA A 462 4.09 -1.23 -44.79
CA ALA A 462 3.41 -0.18 -44.05
C ALA A 462 2.87 0.94 -44.97
N THR A 463 1.65 1.42 -44.69
CA THR A 463 1.09 2.56 -45.42
C THR A 463 1.76 3.87 -44.98
N ARG A 464 1.64 4.94 -45.77
CA ARG A 464 2.17 6.25 -45.38
C ARG A 464 1.63 6.71 -44.02
N ALA A 465 0.35 6.49 -43.75
CA ALA A 465 -0.27 6.85 -42.48
C ALA A 465 0.34 6.06 -41.31
N HIS A 466 0.59 4.76 -41.48
CA HIS A 466 1.24 3.94 -40.44
C HIS A 466 2.64 4.47 -40.12
N VAL A 467 3.46 4.71 -41.15
CA VAL A 467 4.83 5.21 -40.99
C VAL A 467 4.85 6.60 -40.33
N GLN A 468 3.94 7.49 -40.74
CA GLN A 468 3.83 8.82 -40.15
C GLN A 468 3.42 8.79 -38.69
N GLN A 469 2.43 7.96 -38.34
CA GLN A 469 1.97 7.81 -36.95
C GLN A 469 3.03 7.13 -36.08
N TYR A 470 3.76 6.17 -36.63
CA TYR A 470 4.82 5.44 -35.92
C TYR A 470 5.99 6.36 -35.55
N ILE A 471 6.46 7.18 -36.49
CA ILE A 471 7.51 8.17 -36.21
C ILE A 471 6.98 9.25 -35.25
N ALA A 472 5.75 9.70 -35.42
CA ALA A 472 5.14 10.69 -34.54
C ALA A 472 4.92 10.19 -33.10
N ALA A 473 4.76 8.88 -32.89
CA ALA A 473 4.60 8.30 -31.57
C ALA A 473 5.80 8.55 -30.64
N ALA A 474 7.00 8.74 -31.19
CA ALA A 474 8.20 9.07 -30.40
C ALA A 474 8.09 10.42 -29.65
N PHE A 475 7.23 11.33 -30.10
CA PHE A 475 7.02 12.64 -29.46
C PHE A 475 5.54 12.98 -29.22
N ASN A 476 4.61 12.12 -29.62
CA ASN A 476 3.18 12.29 -29.41
C ASN A 476 2.53 11.05 -28.79
N PRO A 477 2.18 11.10 -27.49
CA PRO A 477 1.64 9.96 -26.75
C PRO A 477 0.24 9.53 -27.20
N LYS A 478 -0.40 10.27 -28.12
CA LYS A 478 -1.66 9.86 -28.75
C LYS A 478 -1.49 8.64 -29.66
N TYR A 479 -0.29 8.41 -30.15
CA TYR A 479 0.06 7.28 -31.00
C TYR A 479 0.88 6.29 -30.21
N ASP A 480 0.66 5.01 -30.51
CA ASP A 480 1.30 3.89 -29.85
C ASP A 480 2.01 3.06 -30.93
N GLN A 481 3.34 2.95 -30.83
CA GLN A 481 4.17 2.35 -31.87
C GLN A 481 3.80 0.89 -32.11
N GLN A 482 3.57 0.14 -31.04
CA GLN A 482 3.18 -1.26 -31.09
C GLN A 482 1.80 -1.46 -31.74
N SER A 483 0.77 -0.72 -31.31
CA SER A 483 -0.58 -0.83 -31.90
C SER A 483 -0.59 -0.48 -33.40
N ILE A 484 0.38 0.30 -33.87
CA ILE A 484 0.56 0.59 -35.30
C ILE A 484 1.24 -0.58 -36.01
N GLU A 485 2.27 -1.18 -35.42
CA GLU A 485 2.93 -2.37 -35.94
C GLU A 485 1.97 -3.57 -36.05
N GLU A 486 1.16 -3.83 -35.03
CA GLU A 486 0.13 -4.87 -35.07
C GLU A 486 -0.84 -4.67 -36.24
N LYS A 487 -1.25 -3.43 -36.50
CA LYS A 487 -2.12 -3.08 -37.64
C LYS A 487 -1.42 -3.30 -38.97
N VAL A 488 -0.13 -3.00 -39.07
CA VAL A 488 0.70 -3.21 -40.27
C VAL A 488 0.84 -4.70 -40.55
N SER A 489 1.16 -5.49 -39.53
CA SER A 489 1.29 -6.95 -39.59
C SER A 489 -0.04 -7.62 -39.95
N ALA A 490 -1.15 -7.22 -39.32
CA ALA A 490 -2.49 -7.73 -39.65
C ALA A 490 -2.94 -7.36 -41.08
N THR A 491 -2.58 -6.17 -41.56
CA THR A 491 -2.88 -5.74 -42.94
C THR A 491 -2.06 -6.52 -43.96
N SER A 492 -0.79 -6.81 -43.63
CA SER A 492 0.09 -7.64 -44.47
C SER A 492 -0.42 -9.08 -44.55
N ALA A 493 -0.74 -9.69 -43.42
CA ALA A 493 -1.32 -11.03 -43.34
C ALA A 493 -2.65 -11.14 -44.11
N LYS A 494 -3.54 -10.14 -44.02
CA LYS A 494 -4.78 -10.10 -44.83
C LYS A 494 -4.52 -10.00 -46.33
N LYS A 495 -3.48 -9.26 -46.74
CA LYS A 495 -3.12 -9.09 -48.15
C LYS A 495 -2.47 -10.34 -48.72
N ASP A 496 -1.70 -11.05 -47.92
CA ASP A 496 -1.09 -12.33 -48.28
C ASP A 496 -2.14 -13.45 -48.32
N ALA A 497 -3.07 -13.51 -47.36
CA ALA A 497 -4.24 -14.39 -47.41
C ALA A 497 -5.14 -14.09 -48.64
N ALA A 498 -5.32 -12.82 -49.01
CA ALA A 498 -6.05 -12.42 -50.22
C ALA A 498 -5.30 -12.81 -51.51
N LYS A 499 -3.97 -12.76 -51.53
CA LYS A 499 -3.17 -13.28 -52.65
C LYS A 499 -3.24 -14.80 -52.76
N MET A 500 -3.18 -15.53 -51.65
CA MET A 500 -3.26 -16.99 -51.62
C MET A 500 -4.65 -17.49 -52.05
N SER A 501 -5.72 -16.84 -51.60
CA SER A 501 -7.10 -17.15 -52.06
C SER A 501 -7.34 -16.83 -53.54
N LYS A 502 -6.72 -15.77 -54.08
CA LYS A 502 -6.79 -15.43 -55.50
C LYS A 502 -5.93 -16.36 -56.37
N ALA A 503 -4.82 -16.88 -55.84
CA ALA A 503 -4.03 -17.94 -56.48
C ALA A 503 -4.77 -19.29 -56.50
N ALA A 504 -5.50 -19.62 -55.43
CA ALA A 504 -6.33 -20.83 -55.35
C ALA A 504 -7.55 -20.80 -56.30
N ALA A 505 -8.12 -19.62 -56.56
CA ALA A 505 -9.26 -19.45 -57.47
C ALA A 505 -8.90 -19.59 -58.97
N VAL A 506 -7.62 -19.58 -59.34
CA VAL A 506 -7.16 -19.75 -60.73
C VAL A 506 -6.80 -21.22 -61.03
N ALA A 507 -6.80 -22.11 -60.03
CA ALA A 507 -6.31 -23.48 -60.15
C ALA A 507 -7.38 -24.59 -60.23
N ALA A 508 -8.68 -24.28 -60.41
CA ALA A 508 -9.73 -25.31 -60.52
C ALA A 508 -10.45 -25.29 -61.89
N PRO A 509 -10.43 -26.38 -62.69
CA PRO A 509 -11.22 -26.49 -63.91
C PRO A 509 -12.67 -26.93 -63.62
N ALA A 510 -13.54 -26.58 -64.57
CA ALA A 510 -14.99 -26.71 -64.52
C ALA A 510 -15.52 -28.15 -64.37
N GLY A 511 -16.56 -28.31 -63.54
CA GLY A 511 -17.41 -29.51 -63.47
C GLY A 511 -18.65 -29.27 -62.60
N LYS A 512 -19.84 -29.48 -63.16
CA LYS A 512 -21.17 -29.28 -62.54
C LYS A 512 -21.82 -30.67 -62.32
N PRO A 513 -22.95 -30.80 -61.58
CA PRO A 513 -23.01 -31.14 -60.16
C PRO A 513 -23.67 -32.51 -59.89
N GLY A 514 -23.44 -33.09 -58.70
CA GLY A 514 -24.24 -34.23 -58.21
C GLY A 514 -23.83 -34.73 -56.83
N GLY A 515 -24.78 -34.72 -55.88
CA GLY A 515 -24.84 -35.61 -54.71
C GLY A 515 -24.13 -35.16 -53.42
N GLU A 516 -24.94 -34.79 -52.41
CA GLU A 516 -24.89 -35.19 -50.97
C GLU A 516 -23.53 -35.39 -50.27
N LEU A 517 -23.22 -34.95 -49.04
CA LEU A 517 -23.90 -34.44 -47.85
C LEU A 517 -22.77 -33.93 -46.91
N ALA A 518 -22.98 -32.86 -46.15
CA ALA A 518 -22.61 -32.78 -44.72
C ALA A 518 -22.92 -31.38 -44.16
N SER A 519 -23.74 -31.40 -43.12
CA SER A 519 -24.40 -30.29 -42.44
C SER A 519 -23.54 -29.58 -41.40
N ASP A 520 -23.90 -28.31 -41.18
CA ASP A 520 -23.71 -27.53 -39.95
C ASP A 520 -23.74 -28.37 -38.66
N ALA A 521 -22.58 -28.50 -38.00
CA ALA A 521 -22.50 -29.02 -36.63
C ALA A 521 -21.26 -28.54 -35.82
N ALA A 522 -20.44 -27.62 -36.32
CA ALA A 522 -19.21 -27.20 -35.65
C ALA A 522 -19.25 -25.79 -35.03
N VAL A 523 -20.30 -24.99 -35.25
CA VAL A 523 -20.35 -23.57 -34.81
C VAL A 523 -21.34 -23.32 -33.65
N GLN A 524 -22.10 -24.33 -33.20
CA GLN A 524 -23.07 -24.17 -32.10
C GLN A 524 -22.65 -24.73 -30.73
N VAL A 525 -21.41 -25.22 -30.57
CA VAL A 525 -20.94 -25.80 -29.29
C VAL A 525 -20.04 -24.87 -28.46
N LEU A 526 -19.57 -23.73 -29.00
CA LEU A 526 -18.71 -22.80 -28.24
C LEU A 526 -19.41 -21.56 -27.66
N ALA A 527 -20.69 -21.32 -27.96
CA ALA A 527 -21.39 -20.10 -27.53
C ALA A 527 -22.19 -20.25 -26.21
N SER A 528 -22.07 -21.35 -25.47
CA SER A 528 -22.96 -21.66 -24.32
C SER A 528 -22.27 -21.95 -22.98
N LYS A 529 -21.05 -21.46 -22.73
CA LYS A 529 -20.35 -21.67 -21.44
C LYS A 529 -19.73 -20.44 -20.77
N LEU A 530 -20.44 -19.31 -20.71
CA LEU A 530 -20.17 -18.28 -19.69
C LEU A 530 -21.49 -17.70 -19.14
N PRO A 531 -21.70 -17.67 -17.81
CA PRO A 531 -22.86 -17.03 -17.22
C PRO A 531 -22.57 -15.54 -16.93
N ALA A 532 -23.46 -14.66 -17.38
CA ALA A 532 -23.63 -13.32 -16.81
C ALA A 532 -25.12 -13.10 -16.49
N ASN A 533 -25.44 -12.96 -15.21
CA ASN A 533 -26.67 -12.33 -14.71
C ASN A 533 -26.57 -10.81 -14.93
N ALA A 534 -27.62 -9.98 -14.97
CA ALA A 534 -29.07 -10.10 -15.20
C ALA A 534 -29.60 -8.65 -15.08
N THR A 535 -30.51 -8.21 -15.94
CA THR A 535 -31.49 -7.16 -15.59
C THR A 535 -32.81 -7.34 -16.34
N ALA A 536 -33.85 -7.43 -15.52
CA ALA A 536 -35.30 -7.51 -15.68
C ALA A 536 -35.97 -6.96 -16.96
N THR A 537 -37.04 -7.64 -17.39
CA THR A 537 -38.44 -7.18 -17.17
C THR A 537 -39.45 -8.29 -17.49
N ALA A 538 -40.62 -8.17 -16.84
CA ALA A 538 -41.62 -9.19 -16.57
C ALA A 538 -42.69 -9.36 -17.65
N ALA A 539 -43.28 -10.57 -17.75
CA ALA A 539 -44.73 -10.78 -17.84
C ALA A 539 -45.08 -12.29 -17.74
N ALA A 540 -46.32 -12.55 -17.35
CA ALA A 540 -46.75 -13.72 -16.58
C ALA A 540 -47.50 -14.81 -17.39
N ALA A 541 -47.82 -15.87 -16.64
CA ALA A 541 -48.79 -16.96 -16.90
C ALA A 541 -48.27 -18.10 -17.79
N SER A 542 -48.48 -19.39 -17.52
CA SER A 542 -49.25 -20.13 -16.51
C SER A 542 -48.96 -21.63 -16.70
N GLY A 543 -48.88 -22.44 -15.63
CA GLY A 543 -48.93 -23.90 -15.74
C GLY A 543 -48.04 -24.69 -14.76
N LYS A 544 -48.65 -25.32 -13.76
CA LYS A 544 -48.10 -26.32 -12.81
C LYS A 544 -48.70 -27.70 -13.16
N PRO A 545 -48.26 -28.86 -12.65
CA PRO A 545 -46.93 -29.31 -12.17
C PRO A 545 -46.44 -30.59 -12.89
N ALA A 546 -45.12 -30.81 -13.00
CA ALA A 546 -44.56 -32.16 -13.11
C ALA A 546 -43.41 -32.31 -12.12
N ALA A 547 -43.42 -33.41 -11.39
CA ALA A 547 -42.54 -33.71 -10.26
C ALA A 547 -41.05 -33.65 -10.64
N PRO A 548 -40.17 -33.07 -9.80
CA PRO A 548 -38.74 -33.14 -10.04
C PRO A 548 -38.25 -34.57 -9.78
N ALA A 549 -37.60 -35.16 -10.79
CA ALA A 549 -36.86 -36.39 -10.66
C ALA A 549 -35.75 -36.23 -9.60
N VAL A 550 -35.70 -37.19 -8.69
CA VAL A 550 -34.68 -37.33 -7.65
C VAL A 550 -33.29 -37.37 -8.29
N PRO A 551 -32.36 -36.44 -7.98
CA PRO A 551 -30.97 -36.62 -8.35
C PRO A 551 -30.41 -37.80 -7.55
N LYS A 552 -29.83 -38.78 -8.26
CA LYS A 552 -29.04 -39.85 -7.63
C LYS A 552 -27.97 -39.21 -6.72
N PRO A 553 -27.74 -39.73 -5.51
CA PRO A 553 -26.77 -39.16 -4.59
C PRO A 553 -25.37 -39.31 -5.20
N THR A 554 -24.75 -38.18 -5.54
CA THR A 554 -23.29 -38.14 -5.63
C THR A 554 -22.76 -38.54 -4.27
N LYS A 555 -21.96 -39.61 -4.23
CA LYS A 555 -21.36 -40.11 -2.99
C LYS A 555 -20.64 -38.95 -2.32
N THR A 556 -21.11 -38.60 -1.13
CA THR A 556 -20.42 -37.67 -0.24
C THR A 556 -18.99 -38.19 -0.07
N PRO A 557 -17.96 -37.36 -0.30
CA PRO A 557 -16.59 -37.78 -0.11
C PRO A 557 -16.40 -38.26 1.33
N LYS A 558 -15.65 -39.36 1.50
CA LYS A 558 -15.37 -39.94 2.82
C LYS A 558 -14.80 -38.84 3.73
N PRO A 559 -15.31 -38.67 4.97
CA PRO A 559 -14.76 -37.70 5.91
C PRO A 559 -13.25 -37.91 6.07
N GLY A 560 -12.44 -36.87 5.83
CA GLY A 560 -10.97 -36.91 5.95
C GLY A 560 -10.19 -37.24 4.68
N SER A 561 -10.79 -37.27 3.48
CA SER A 561 -10.03 -37.37 2.22
C SER A 561 -9.43 -36.01 1.82
N PHE A 562 -8.32 -36.02 1.07
CA PHE A 562 -7.67 -34.80 0.54
C PHE A 562 -8.68 -33.88 -0.16
N ASN A 563 -9.54 -34.42 -1.02
CA ASN A 563 -10.58 -33.63 -1.70
C ASN A 563 -11.61 -33.02 -0.74
N ALA A 564 -11.98 -33.72 0.34
CA ALA A 564 -12.86 -33.16 1.36
C ALA A 564 -12.19 -32.01 2.12
N ASN A 565 -10.87 -32.12 2.38
CA ASN A 565 -10.09 -31.07 3.03
C ASN A 565 -9.93 -29.84 2.11
N ILE A 566 -9.67 -30.03 0.81
CA ILE A 566 -9.62 -28.94 -0.18
C ILE A 566 -10.97 -28.23 -0.29
N HIS A 567 -12.09 -28.95 -0.35
CA HIS A 567 -13.42 -28.33 -0.35
C HIS A 567 -13.71 -27.55 0.94
N ALA A 568 -13.31 -28.07 2.10
CA ALA A 568 -13.45 -27.36 3.37
C ALA A 568 -12.60 -26.09 3.42
N LEU A 569 -11.37 -26.14 2.91
CA LEU A 569 -10.49 -24.98 2.78
C LEU A 569 -11.09 -23.92 1.85
N MET A 570 -11.57 -24.32 0.67
CA MET A 570 -12.23 -23.41 -0.27
C MET A 570 -13.46 -22.74 0.36
N ALA A 571 -14.28 -23.50 1.10
CA ALA A 571 -15.44 -22.94 1.80
C ALA A 571 -15.03 -21.93 2.89
N LYS A 572 -13.93 -22.19 3.61
CA LYS A 572 -13.37 -21.25 4.60
C LYS A 572 -12.84 -19.98 3.93
N VAL A 573 -12.10 -20.10 2.83
CA VAL A 573 -11.59 -18.96 2.05
C VAL A 573 -12.73 -18.12 1.48
N GLN A 574 -13.77 -18.77 0.93
CA GLN A 574 -14.95 -18.06 0.42
C GLN A 574 -15.68 -17.29 1.52
N HIS A 575 -15.84 -17.89 2.70
CA HIS A 575 -16.47 -17.22 3.84
C HIS A 575 -15.64 -16.04 4.36
N ALA A 576 -14.31 -16.19 4.44
CA ALA A 576 -13.40 -15.11 4.82
C ALA A 576 -13.47 -13.95 3.79
N LYS A 577 -13.43 -14.27 2.50
CA LYS A 577 -13.56 -13.28 1.41
C LYS A 577 -14.91 -12.55 1.45
N ALA A 578 -16.01 -13.28 1.66
CA ALA A 578 -17.34 -12.69 1.80
C ALA A 578 -17.40 -11.70 2.97
N THR A 579 -16.78 -12.04 4.10
CA THR A 579 -16.73 -11.17 5.27
C THR A 579 -15.87 -9.92 5.02
N SER A 580 -14.68 -10.07 4.44
CA SER A 580 -13.77 -8.95 4.17
C SER A 580 -14.29 -7.99 3.09
N GLN A 581 -15.11 -8.48 2.15
CA GLN A 581 -15.68 -7.65 1.09
C GLN A 581 -16.78 -6.71 1.60
N ASP A 582 -17.60 -7.18 2.56
CA ASP A 582 -18.79 -6.45 2.99
C ASP A 582 -18.59 -5.63 4.27
N VAL A 583 -17.58 -5.96 5.08
CA VAL A 583 -17.22 -5.16 6.27
C VAL A 583 -16.38 -3.96 5.82
N PRO A 584 -16.79 -2.71 6.11
CA PRO A 584 -16.03 -1.52 5.74
C PRO A 584 -14.61 -1.54 6.31
N ALA A 585 -13.63 -1.20 5.47
CA ALA A 585 -12.26 -1.03 5.91
C ALA A 585 -12.16 0.10 6.95
N ARG A 586 -11.24 -0.04 7.91
CA ARG A 586 -10.98 0.99 8.92
C ARG A 586 -10.37 2.23 8.24
N VAL A 587 -11.01 3.38 8.45
CA VAL A 587 -10.55 4.73 8.09
C VAL A 587 -9.70 5.29 9.25
N ASP A 588 -8.93 6.36 9.01
CA ASP A 588 -7.96 6.84 9.99
C ASP A 588 -8.75 7.64 11.03
N ALA A 589 -8.43 7.47 12.32
CA ALA A 589 -9.21 8.12 13.36
C ALA A 589 -9.16 9.65 13.26
N LYS A 590 -8.05 10.24 12.80
CA LYS A 590 -7.92 11.69 12.57
C LYS A 590 -8.78 12.14 11.39
N GLU A 591 -8.84 11.33 10.34
CA GLU A 591 -9.69 11.60 9.18
C GLU A 591 -11.17 11.59 9.58
N VAL A 592 -11.65 10.55 10.27
CA VAL A 592 -13.04 10.45 10.75
C VAL A 592 -13.36 11.55 11.77
N ALA A 593 -12.39 11.94 12.62
CA ALA A 593 -12.58 13.06 13.54
C ALA A 593 -12.77 14.41 12.82
N GLY A 594 -12.23 14.56 11.60
CA GLY A 594 -12.43 15.72 10.75
C GLY A 594 -13.73 15.69 9.94
N TRP A 595 -14.48 14.59 9.95
CA TRP A 595 -15.72 14.49 9.16
C TRP A 595 -16.85 15.31 9.77
N THR A 596 -17.59 15.98 8.90
CA THR A 596 -18.86 16.62 9.27
C THR A 596 -20.00 15.65 8.98
N PHE A 597 -20.57 15.08 10.04
CA PHE A 597 -21.74 14.21 9.93
C PHE A 597 -23.01 15.05 9.78
N GLY A 598 -23.89 14.61 8.89
CA GLY A 598 -25.20 15.22 8.68
C GLY A 598 -26.10 15.15 9.93
N PRO A 599 -27.26 15.84 9.91
CA PRO A 599 -28.19 15.83 11.04
C PRO A 599 -28.62 14.41 11.37
N GLY A 600 -28.55 14.05 12.66
CA GLY A 600 -28.89 12.72 13.14
C GLY A 600 -30.39 12.47 13.15
N THR A 601 -30.81 11.30 12.68
CA THR A 601 -32.18 10.80 12.84
C THR A 601 -32.23 9.77 13.96
N LYS A 602 -33.26 9.81 14.82
CA LYS A 602 -33.40 8.82 15.90
C LYS A 602 -33.59 7.44 15.31
N ALA A 603 -32.77 6.47 15.73
CA ALA A 603 -32.84 5.10 15.26
C ALA A 603 -33.93 4.31 16.02
N THR A 604 -35.20 4.70 15.91
CA THR A 604 -36.31 4.11 16.70
C THR A 604 -36.53 2.62 16.46
N ASN A 605 -36.03 2.09 15.33
CA ASN A 605 -36.15 0.69 14.95
C ASN A 605 -34.92 -0.15 15.36
N LEU A 606 -33.88 0.46 15.94
CA LEU A 606 -32.71 -0.23 16.46
C LEU A 606 -32.84 -0.35 17.99
N GLY A 607 -32.89 -1.58 18.51
CA GLY A 607 -32.98 -1.84 19.95
C GLY A 607 -31.72 -1.44 20.74
N GLY A 608 -31.73 -1.67 22.06
CA GLY A 608 -30.60 -1.44 22.96
C GLY A 608 -30.83 -0.34 24.01
N THR A 609 -29.92 -0.26 24.98
CA THR A 609 -30.05 0.59 26.19
C THR A 609 -29.63 2.05 25.96
N TYR A 610 -28.71 2.30 25.03
CA TYR A 610 -28.18 3.64 24.75
C TYR A 610 -28.96 4.34 23.64
N ALA A 611 -29.06 5.67 23.71
CA ALA A 611 -29.67 6.44 22.63
C ALA A 611 -28.81 6.33 21.36
N LYS A 612 -29.47 6.02 20.25
CA LYS A 612 -28.86 5.76 18.94
C LYS A 612 -29.39 6.74 17.90
N THR A 613 -28.48 7.35 17.16
CA THR A 613 -28.81 8.24 16.02
C THR A 613 -28.08 7.80 14.77
N VAL A 614 -28.74 7.89 13.62
CA VAL A 614 -28.14 7.60 12.31
C VAL A 614 -27.83 8.92 11.61
N HIS A 615 -26.61 9.03 11.11
CA HIS A 615 -26.06 10.20 10.44
C HIS A 615 -25.57 9.83 9.05
N ALA A 616 -25.64 10.77 8.11
CA ALA A 616 -24.94 10.66 6.83
C ALA A 616 -23.49 11.13 6.99
N ALA A 617 -22.53 10.35 6.50
CA ALA A 617 -21.14 10.75 6.34
C ALA A 617 -20.94 11.62 5.07
N PRO A 618 -19.76 12.23 4.86
CA PRO A 618 -19.49 13.08 3.69
C PRO A 618 -19.67 12.37 2.34
N ASP A 619 -19.47 11.06 2.29
CA ASP A 619 -19.66 10.20 1.12
C ASP A 619 -21.13 9.75 0.91
N GLY A 620 -22.04 10.17 1.80
CA GLY A 620 -23.45 9.79 1.80
C GLY A 620 -23.76 8.45 2.50
N SER A 621 -22.74 7.71 2.95
CA SER A 621 -22.94 6.45 3.69
C SER A 621 -23.58 6.69 5.06
N GLN A 622 -24.30 5.70 5.59
CA GLN A 622 -25.02 5.80 6.86
C GLN A 622 -24.16 5.31 8.02
N TRP A 623 -24.07 6.12 9.07
CA TRP A 623 -23.27 5.87 10.26
C TRP A 623 -24.13 5.95 11.52
N LEU A 624 -23.92 5.01 12.43
CA LEU A 624 -24.60 4.91 13.70
C LEU A 624 -23.75 5.57 14.79
N PHE A 625 -24.31 6.56 15.47
CA PHE A 625 -23.77 7.13 16.69
C PHE A 625 -24.48 6.53 17.91
N LYS A 626 -23.70 6.13 18.93
CA LYS A 626 -24.17 5.63 20.23
C LYS A 626 -23.67 6.56 21.33
N ALA A 627 -24.58 7.18 22.06
CA ALA A 627 -24.24 8.15 23.09
C ALA A 627 -23.86 7.50 24.44
N ASP A 628 -22.77 7.95 25.04
CA ASP A 628 -22.32 7.59 26.39
C ASP A 628 -22.65 8.70 27.39
N HIS A 629 -23.88 8.66 27.91
CA HIS A 629 -24.39 9.68 28.82
C HIS A 629 -23.80 9.60 30.23
N ASN A 630 -23.25 8.44 30.62
CA ASN A 630 -22.93 8.15 32.02
C ASN A 630 -21.44 8.23 32.33
N HIS A 631 -20.56 8.16 31.32
CA HIS A 631 -19.11 8.08 31.53
C HIS A 631 -18.30 9.06 30.66
N GLY A 632 -18.95 10.09 30.11
CA GLY A 632 -18.27 11.18 29.41
C GLY A 632 -17.54 10.77 28.13
N GLY A 633 -17.88 9.63 27.53
CA GLY A 633 -17.25 9.11 26.31
C GLY A 633 -16.27 7.95 26.55
N ALA A 634 -16.00 7.57 27.80
CA ALA A 634 -15.09 6.46 28.13
C ALA A 634 -15.55 5.12 27.49
N LEU A 635 -16.86 4.87 27.40
CA LEU A 635 -17.37 3.68 26.71
C LEU A 635 -17.23 3.78 25.19
N GLY A 636 -17.24 5.00 24.64
CA GLY A 636 -16.94 5.24 23.22
C GLY A 636 -15.50 4.87 22.86
N HIS A 637 -14.53 5.25 23.72
CA HIS A 637 -13.14 4.82 23.58
C HIS A 637 -12.98 3.30 23.71
N THR A 638 -13.72 2.70 24.65
CA THR A 638 -13.71 1.24 24.86
C THR A 638 -14.14 0.47 23.61
N GLU A 639 -15.29 0.82 23.03
CA GLU A 639 -15.81 0.16 21.83
C GLU A 639 -14.90 0.39 20.61
N ALA A 640 -14.36 1.60 20.47
CA ALA A 640 -13.40 1.94 19.42
C ALA A 640 -12.13 1.09 19.51
N ALA A 641 -11.50 1.02 20.69
CA ALA A 641 -10.30 0.23 20.92
C ALA A 641 -10.56 -1.27 20.72
N ALA A 642 -11.69 -1.78 21.21
CA ALA A 642 -12.06 -3.19 21.01
C ALA A 642 -12.19 -3.53 19.52
N SER A 643 -12.89 -2.72 18.73
CA SER A 643 -13.00 -2.96 17.28
C SER A 643 -11.65 -2.87 16.55
N HIS A 644 -10.75 -1.98 17.00
CA HIS A 644 -9.41 -1.84 16.41
C HIS A 644 -8.54 -3.07 16.70
N ILE A 645 -8.47 -3.49 17.96
CA ILE A 645 -7.72 -4.68 18.40
C ILE A 645 -8.22 -5.94 17.67
N LEU A 646 -9.53 -6.11 17.55
CA LEU A 646 -10.10 -7.25 16.84
C LEU A 646 -9.68 -7.28 15.37
N SER A 647 -9.70 -6.12 14.70
CA SER A 647 -9.20 -5.99 13.32
C SER A 647 -7.73 -6.37 13.20
N LEU A 648 -6.87 -5.91 14.12
CA LEU A 648 -5.44 -6.26 14.14
C LEU A 648 -5.22 -7.75 14.39
N GLY A 649 -6.01 -8.35 15.28
CA GLY A 649 -6.03 -9.80 15.53
C GLY A 649 -6.61 -10.64 14.40
N GLY A 650 -7.02 -10.03 13.28
CA GLY A 650 -7.65 -10.73 12.14
C GLY A 650 -9.06 -11.23 12.41
N VAL A 651 -9.74 -10.70 13.44
CA VAL A 651 -11.16 -10.97 13.71
C VAL A 651 -11.99 -9.90 13.00
N PRO A 652 -12.95 -10.29 12.13
CA PRO A 652 -13.83 -9.34 11.48
C PRO A 652 -14.57 -8.45 12.49
N ALA A 653 -14.42 -7.14 12.33
CA ALA A 653 -15.05 -6.14 13.20
C ALA A 653 -15.45 -4.91 12.39
N VAL A 654 -16.64 -4.38 12.66
CA VAL A 654 -17.06 -3.07 12.12
C VAL A 654 -16.20 -2.00 12.78
N PRO A 655 -15.57 -1.08 12.02
CA PRO A 655 -14.69 -0.08 12.61
C PRO A 655 -15.49 0.93 13.43
N VAL A 656 -15.10 1.11 14.70
CA VAL A 656 -15.72 2.06 15.63
C VAL A 656 -14.71 3.15 16.00
N TYR A 657 -15.19 4.38 16.21
CA TYR A 657 -14.39 5.54 16.56
C TYR A 657 -15.00 6.29 17.75
N PRO A 658 -14.19 6.88 18.64
CA PRO A 658 -14.69 7.83 19.61
C PRO A 658 -15.19 9.08 18.87
N HIS A 659 -16.34 9.61 19.27
CA HIS A 659 -16.91 10.79 18.65
C HIS A 659 -17.61 11.67 19.68
N LYS A 660 -17.59 12.98 19.43
CA LYS A 660 -18.27 13.98 20.26
C LYS A 660 -19.10 14.88 19.35
N GLN A 661 -20.40 14.91 19.60
CA GLN A 661 -21.34 15.76 18.89
C GLN A 661 -21.15 17.23 19.27
N ALA A 662 -21.66 18.13 18.42
CA ALA A 662 -21.56 19.57 18.61
C ALA A 662 -22.25 20.08 19.90
N ASP A 663 -23.24 19.34 20.41
CA ASP A 663 -23.92 19.63 21.69
C ASP A 663 -23.10 19.19 22.92
N GLY A 664 -21.94 18.56 22.70
CA GLY A 664 -21.05 18.06 23.73
C GLY A 664 -21.27 16.59 24.10
N THR A 665 -22.28 15.92 23.54
CA THR A 665 -22.55 14.50 23.79
C THR A 665 -21.43 13.63 23.23
N ALA A 666 -20.74 12.90 24.10
CA ALA A 666 -19.66 11.99 23.72
C ALA A 666 -20.16 10.53 23.60
N GLY A 667 -19.51 9.74 22.76
CA GLY A 667 -19.91 8.37 22.49
C GLY A 667 -19.05 7.69 21.44
N SER A 668 -19.61 6.70 20.75
CA SER A 668 -18.98 6.01 19.62
C SER A 668 -19.74 6.28 18.32
N ILE A 669 -19.03 6.24 17.19
CA ILE A 669 -19.61 6.29 15.85
C ILE A 669 -19.04 5.17 14.97
N GLN A 670 -19.87 4.58 14.11
CA GLN A 670 -19.51 3.44 13.26
C GLN A 670 -20.31 3.42 11.95
N PRO A 671 -19.80 2.86 10.86
CA PRO A 671 -20.59 2.67 9.64
C PRO A 671 -21.65 1.59 9.83
N MET A 672 -22.76 1.71 9.09
CA MET A 672 -23.78 0.68 8.98
C MET A 672 -23.45 -0.30 7.85
N LEU A 673 -23.61 -1.60 8.11
CA LEU A 673 -23.44 -2.63 7.09
C LEU A 673 -24.62 -2.65 6.12
N GLN A 674 -24.33 -2.58 4.82
CA GLN A 674 -25.36 -2.60 3.78
C GLN A 674 -25.81 -4.04 3.48
N GLY A 675 -27.13 -4.25 3.43
CA GLY A 675 -27.71 -5.54 3.04
C GLY A 675 -27.47 -6.71 4.01
N ALA A 676 -26.90 -6.44 5.20
CA ALA A 676 -26.69 -7.45 6.23
C ALA A 676 -28.02 -7.84 6.90
N LYS A 677 -28.12 -9.11 7.32
CA LYS A 677 -29.32 -9.68 7.96
C LYS A 677 -28.95 -10.37 9.28
N PRO A 678 -29.90 -10.55 10.22
CA PRO A 678 -29.62 -11.28 11.47
C PRO A 678 -29.15 -12.71 11.22
N PHE A 679 -28.16 -13.16 11.97
CA PHE A 679 -27.67 -14.54 11.92
C PHE A 679 -28.69 -15.53 12.53
N THR A 680 -28.80 -16.73 11.95
CA THR A 680 -29.76 -17.75 12.41
C THR A 680 -29.44 -18.26 13.82
N SER A 681 -30.47 -18.37 14.66
CA SER A 681 -30.39 -18.79 16.06
C SER A 681 -30.04 -20.26 16.26
N SER A 682 -30.15 -21.08 15.20
CA SER A 682 -30.26 -22.54 15.31
C SER A 682 -28.96 -23.23 14.92
N PRO A 683 -28.17 -23.76 15.87
CA PRO A 683 -26.88 -24.40 15.58
C PRO A 683 -26.96 -25.65 14.68
N SER A 684 -28.13 -26.27 14.59
CA SER A 684 -28.42 -27.37 13.67
C SER A 684 -28.44 -26.95 12.19
N GLN A 685 -28.46 -25.65 11.90
CA GLN A 685 -28.43 -25.08 10.55
C GLN A 685 -27.07 -24.49 10.17
N TRP A 686 -26.11 -24.44 11.11
CA TRP A 686 -24.82 -23.80 10.86
C TRP A 686 -23.89 -24.68 10.01
N THR A 687 -23.17 -24.06 9.09
CA THR A 687 -22.12 -24.71 8.30
C THR A 687 -20.81 -24.81 9.09
N GLN A 688 -19.86 -25.63 8.60
CA GLN A 688 -18.54 -25.71 9.24
C GLN A 688 -17.80 -24.36 9.22
N SER A 689 -17.88 -23.58 8.14
CA SER A 689 -17.23 -22.25 8.06
C SER A 689 -17.85 -21.24 9.03
N GLN A 690 -19.16 -21.30 9.28
CA GLN A 690 -19.82 -20.47 10.27
C GLN A 690 -19.41 -20.86 11.69
N VAL A 691 -19.30 -22.16 11.98
CA VAL A 691 -18.77 -22.66 13.27
C VAL A 691 -17.34 -22.20 13.50
N ASP A 692 -16.47 -22.33 12.49
CA ASP A 692 -15.08 -21.88 12.57
C ASP A 692 -14.99 -20.36 12.80
N ALA A 693 -15.82 -19.56 12.12
CA ALA A 693 -15.88 -18.11 12.32
C ALA A 693 -16.37 -17.72 13.73
N VAL A 694 -17.30 -18.47 14.31
CA VAL A 694 -17.73 -18.28 15.71
C VAL A 694 -16.61 -18.64 16.69
N VAL A 695 -15.81 -19.67 16.40
CA VAL A 695 -14.61 -20.01 17.20
C VAL A 695 -13.57 -18.88 17.13
N GLU A 696 -13.28 -18.37 15.92
CA GLU A 696 -12.37 -17.24 15.69
C GLU A 696 -12.83 -15.97 16.44
N SER A 697 -14.11 -15.64 16.35
CA SER A 697 -14.70 -14.51 17.08
C SER A 697 -14.73 -14.70 18.59
N HIS A 698 -14.81 -15.95 19.09
CA HIS A 698 -14.72 -16.24 20.52
C HIS A 698 -13.32 -15.92 21.07
N VAL A 699 -12.26 -16.21 20.30
CA VAL A 699 -10.89 -15.80 20.66
C VAL A 699 -10.82 -14.28 20.83
N GLY A 700 -11.31 -13.54 19.84
CA GLY A 700 -11.35 -12.08 19.92
C GLY A 700 -12.19 -11.57 21.10
N SER A 701 -13.37 -12.15 21.32
CA SER A 701 -14.27 -11.76 22.42
C SER A 701 -13.63 -11.99 23.78
N TRP A 702 -12.95 -13.13 23.97
CA TRP A 702 -12.17 -13.38 25.19
C TRP A 702 -11.03 -12.36 25.38
N PHE A 703 -10.31 -12.06 24.31
CA PHE A 703 -9.19 -11.10 24.34
C PHE A 703 -9.64 -9.72 24.82
N VAL A 704 -10.75 -9.21 24.29
CA VAL A 704 -11.31 -7.89 24.69
C VAL A 704 -12.28 -7.97 25.88
N GLY A 705 -12.44 -9.14 26.52
CA GLY A 705 -13.34 -9.32 27.67
C GLY A 705 -14.82 -9.04 27.36
N GLU A 706 -15.25 -9.32 26.14
CA GLU A 706 -16.64 -9.19 25.66
C GLU A 706 -17.41 -10.49 25.89
N HIS A 707 -18.53 -10.40 26.62
CA HIS A 707 -19.36 -11.54 27.05
C HIS A 707 -20.84 -11.40 26.65
N ASP A 708 -21.19 -10.39 25.87
CA ASP A 708 -22.55 -10.02 25.47
C ASP A 708 -22.85 -10.31 23.99
N GLY A 709 -22.07 -11.21 23.38
CA GLY A 709 -22.22 -11.60 21.96
C GLY A 709 -23.43 -12.48 21.67
N HIS A 710 -24.62 -12.11 22.16
CA HIS A 710 -25.88 -12.81 21.90
C HIS A 710 -26.34 -12.63 20.44
N GLN A 711 -27.40 -13.35 20.05
CA GLN A 711 -27.76 -13.50 18.64
C GLN A 711 -28.02 -12.17 17.91
N ASP A 712 -28.62 -11.18 18.55
CA ASP A 712 -28.93 -9.89 17.91
C ASP A 712 -27.67 -9.08 17.59
N ASN A 713 -26.54 -9.45 18.21
CA ASN A 713 -25.22 -8.86 17.96
C ASN A 713 -24.46 -9.61 16.85
N TRP A 714 -25.12 -10.48 16.08
CA TRP A 714 -24.52 -11.22 14.98
C TRP A 714 -25.27 -10.97 13.67
N LEU A 715 -24.51 -10.55 12.65
CA LEU A 715 -25.01 -10.31 11.31
C LEU A 715 -24.35 -11.26 10.31
N GLU A 716 -25.17 -11.75 9.38
CA GLU A 716 -24.72 -12.34 8.12
C GLU A 716 -24.64 -11.23 7.07
N THR A 717 -23.47 -11.08 6.46
CA THR A 717 -23.23 -10.06 5.43
C THR A 717 -23.96 -10.42 4.13
N SER A 718 -24.11 -9.47 3.20
CA SER A 718 -24.82 -9.69 1.93
C SER A 718 -24.18 -10.79 1.06
N SER A 719 -22.86 -10.96 1.16
CA SER A 719 -22.09 -12.00 0.48
C SER A 719 -22.01 -13.32 1.27
N GLY A 720 -22.64 -13.41 2.45
CA GLY A 720 -22.70 -14.64 3.26
C GLY A 720 -21.57 -14.83 4.28
N GLY A 721 -20.84 -13.76 4.62
CA GLY A 721 -19.88 -13.73 5.73
C GLY A 721 -20.56 -13.55 7.09
N LEU A 722 -19.80 -13.66 8.18
CA LEU A 722 -20.31 -13.44 9.55
C LEU A 722 -19.50 -12.38 10.28
N VAL A 723 -20.19 -11.47 10.94
CA VAL A 723 -19.57 -10.42 11.76
C VAL A 723 -20.38 -10.19 13.04
N GLN A 724 -19.66 -10.10 14.15
CA GLN A 724 -20.25 -9.67 15.42
C GLN A 724 -20.16 -8.15 15.55
N ILE A 725 -21.27 -7.53 15.91
CA ILE A 725 -21.43 -6.09 16.13
C ILE A 725 -21.75 -5.80 17.59
N ASP A 726 -21.92 -4.51 17.92
CA ASP A 726 -22.33 -4.02 19.25
C ASP A 726 -21.45 -4.52 20.40
N ARG A 727 -20.14 -4.24 20.30
CA ARG A 727 -19.14 -4.64 21.32
C ARG A 727 -18.93 -3.57 22.39
N GLY A 728 -19.99 -2.83 22.72
CA GLY A 728 -19.97 -1.77 23.72
C GLY A 728 -19.77 -2.28 25.16
N GLN A 729 -19.85 -3.59 25.40
CA GLN A 729 -19.60 -4.22 26.71
C GLN A 729 -18.20 -4.83 26.84
N ALA A 730 -17.32 -4.59 25.86
CA ALA A 730 -15.92 -4.96 25.95
C ALA A 730 -15.31 -4.46 27.28
N PHE A 731 -14.46 -5.30 27.86
CA PHE A 731 -13.79 -5.09 29.15
C PHE A 731 -14.69 -4.91 30.38
N LYS A 732 -16.02 -4.98 30.29
CA LYS A 732 -16.90 -4.74 31.45
C LYS A 732 -16.59 -5.65 32.65
N HIS A 733 -16.25 -6.91 32.38
CA HIS A 733 -15.91 -7.92 33.39
C HIS A 733 -14.42 -8.22 33.47
N PHE A 734 -13.57 -7.36 32.90
CA PHE A 734 -12.14 -7.61 32.73
C PHE A 734 -11.44 -7.87 34.07
N GLY A 735 -10.82 -9.05 34.19
CA GLY A 735 -10.13 -9.50 35.40
C GLY A 735 -11.02 -10.19 36.44
N LEU A 736 -12.33 -10.31 36.18
CA LEU A 736 -13.28 -11.15 36.91
C LEU A 736 -13.90 -12.25 36.02
N ASP A 737 -13.71 -12.12 34.72
CA ASP A 737 -14.25 -12.99 33.70
C ASP A 737 -13.55 -14.35 33.63
N LYS A 738 -14.26 -15.34 33.08
CA LYS A 738 -13.80 -16.73 32.99
C LYS A 738 -14.01 -17.27 31.58
N LEU A 739 -12.99 -17.92 31.04
CA LEU A 739 -13.11 -18.67 29.79
C LEU A 739 -13.72 -20.04 30.10
N SER A 740 -15.05 -20.13 30.04
CA SER A 740 -15.80 -21.33 30.38
C SER A 740 -17.12 -21.39 29.60
N VAL A 741 -17.61 -22.61 29.35
CA VAL A 741 -18.87 -22.85 28.64
C VAL A 741 -20.11 -22.37 29.41
N ASP A 742 -19.98 -22.15 30.72
CA ASP A 742 -21.07 -21.77 31.61
C ASP A 742 -20.96 -20.33 32.14
N TYR A 743 -19.97 -19.55 31.67
CA TYR A 743 -19.77 -18.18 32.12
C TYR A 743 -20.64 -17.19 31.33
N ALA A 744 -21.89 -16.98 31.76
CA ALA A 744 -22.84 -16.07 31.11
C ALA A 744 -23.22 -14.89 32.03
N PRO A 745 -22.33 -13.88 32.22
CA PRO A 745 -22.57 -12.80 33.18
C PRO A 745 -23.76 -11.90 32.81
N SER A 746 -24.22 -11.91 31.55
CA SER A 746 -25.40 -11.17 31.07
C SER A 746 -26.76 -11.82 31.39
N GLY A 747 -26.81 -12.91 32.19
CA GLY A 747 -28.07 -13.44 32.74
C GLY A 747 -28.71 -14.62 32.00
N GLY A 748 -28.06 -15.17 30.97
CA GLY A 748 -28.50 -16.41 30.28
C GLY A 748 -29.78 -16.27 29.44
N GLY A 749 -30.26 -17.39 28.88
CA GLY A 749 -31.47 -17.41 28.04
C GLY A 749 -31.30 -16.68 26.71
N GLY A 750 -32.13 -15.67 26.43
CA GLY A 750 -32.07 -14.87 25.19
C GLY A 750 -30.73 -14.14 24.98
N PHE A 751 -30.03 -13.83 26.08
CA PHE A 751 -28.74 -13.14 26.08
C PHE A 751 -27.53 -14.10 26.07
N THR A 752 -27.76 -15.40 25.86
CA THR A 752 -26.66 -16.37 25.78
C THR A 752 -25.78 -16.07 24.55
N PRO A 753 -24.47 -15.86 24.72
CA PRO A 753 -23.56 -15.62 23.61
C PRO A 753 -23.58 -16.74 22.57
N VAL A 754 -23.43 -16.39 21.29
CA VAL A 754 -23.48 -17.35 20.17
C VAL A 754 -22.41 -18.43 20.31
N HIS A 755 -21.22 -18.09 20.80
CA HIS A 755 -20.17 -19.08 21.07
C HIS A 755 -20.57 -20.06 22.20
N GLN A 756 -21.30 -19.65 23.22
CA GLN A 756 -21.80 -20.58 24.25
C GLN A 756 -22.87 -21.51 23.68
N LYS A 757 -23.80 -20.97 22.89
CA LYS A 757 -24.79 -21.80 22.16
C LYS A 757 -24.10 -22.84 21.27
N LEU A 758 -23.00 -22.45 20.61
CA LEU A 758 -22.16 -23.35 19.82
C LEU A 758 -21.65 -24.52 20.67
N TYR A 759 -20.95 -24.22 21.76
CA TYR A 759 -20.30 -25.24 22.58
C TYR A 759 -21.31 -26.14 23.31
N GLN A 760 -22.39 -25.58 23.84
CA GLN A 760 -23.48 -26.36 24.44
C GLN A 760 -24.14 -27.29 23.42
N SER A 761 -24.34 -26.82 22.18
CA SER A 761 -24.86 -27.66 21.10
C SER A 761 -23.88 -28.74 20.68
N ALA A 762 -22.57 -28.46 20.68
CA ALA A 762 -21.55 -29.47 20.40
C ALA A 762 -21.54 -30.58 21.46
N LEU A 763 -21.60 -30.22 22.75
CA LEU A 763 -21.68 -31.17 23.86
C LEU A 763 -22.98 -31.97 23.87
N GLY A 764 -24.09 -31.34 23.48
CA GLY A 764 -25.42 -31.97 23.41
C GLY A 764 -25.73 -32.69 22.10
N GLY A 765 -24.82 -32.71 21.11
CA GLY A 765 -25.05 -33.32 19.80
C GLY A 765 -26.04 -32.58 18.88
N GLY A 766 -26.28 -31.29 19.14
CA GLY A 766 -27.24 -30.43 18.44
C GLY A 766 -26.69 -29.68 17.22
N LEU A 767 -25.44 -29.92 16.80
CA LEU A 767 -24.88 -29.34 15.57
C LEU A 767 -25.40 -30.04 14.32
N ALA A 768 -25.29 -29.35 13.18
CA ALA A 768 -25.58 -29.93 11.87
C ALA A 768 -24.77 -31.22 11.61
N LYS A 769 -25.34 -32.15 10.84
CA LYS A 769 -24.68 -33.43 10.54
C LYS A 769 -23.33 -33.21 9.85
N GLY A 770 -22.26 -33.69 10.49
CA GLY A 770 -20.89 -33.61 9.98
C GLY A 770 -20.12 -32.35 10.40
N VAL A 771 -20.77 -31.41 11.09
CA VAL A 771 -20.15 -30.20 11.64
C VAL A 771 -19.61 -30.47 13.04
N LYS A 772 -18.39 -29.99 13.33
CA LYS A 772 -17.71 -30.20 14.62
C LYS A 772 -16.96 -28.93 15.04
N ILE A 773 -16.65 -28.84 16.34
CA ILE A 773 -15.70 -27.83 16.82
C ILE A 773 -14.31 -28.18 16.30
N ASN A 774 -13.70 -27.23 15.59
CA ASN A 774 -12.33 -27.33 15.11
C ASN A 774 -11.43 -26.35 15.88
N PRO A 775 -10.67 -26.81 16.90
CA PRO A 775 -9.75 -25.93 17.62
C PRO A 775 -8.74 -25.22 16.71
N ALA A 776 -8.34 -25.85 15.59
CA ALA A 776 -7.35 -25.25 14.68
C ALA A 776 -7.85 -23.97 14.01
N ALA A 777 -9.17 -23.71 13.98
CA ALA A 777 -9.72 -22.44 13.53
C ALA A 777 -9.25 -21.25 14.39
N ALA A 778 -8.93 -21.48 15.67
CA ALA A 778 -8.42 -20.44 16.57
C ALA A 778 -6.97 -20.03 16.28
N HIS A 779 -6.17 -20.89 15.63
CA HIS A 779 -4.73 -20.67 15.48
C HIS A 779 -4.34 -19.36 14.77
N PRO A 780 -4.91 -19.01 13.60
CA PRO A 780 -4.52 -17.80 12.89
C PRO A 780 -4.77 -16.53 13.72
N VAL A 781 -5.91 -16.49 14.41
CA VAL A 781 -6.29 -15.36 15.27
C VAL A 781 -5.38 -15.27 16.51
N ILE A 782 -5.11 -16.41 17.17
CA ILE A 782 -4.20 -16.44 18.32
C ILE A 782 -2.80 -15.98 17.90
N LYS A 783 -2.26 -16.49 16.78
CA LYS A 783 -0.93 -16.10 16.27
C LYS A 783 -0.86 -14.60 16.02
N LYS A 784 -1.88 -14.01 15.40
CA LYS A 784 -1.94 -12.55 15.16
C LYS A 784 -2.00 -11.72 16.44
N PHE A 785 -2.74 -12.17 17.45
CA PHE A 785 -2.73 -11.49 18.75
C PHE A 785 -1.40 -11.64 19.47
N GLU A 786 -0.76 -12.80 19.40
CA GLU A 786 0.56 -13.03 20.03
C GLU A 786 1.67 -12.23 19.35
N SER A 787 1.62 -12.05 18.03
CA SER A 787 2.59 -11.25 17.28
C SER A 787 2.43 -9.74 17.44
N MET A 788 1.33 -9.27 18.05
CA MET A 788 1.13 -7.84 18.33
C MET A 788 2.12 -7.39 19.41
N PRO A 789 3.00 -6.40 19.19
CA PRO A 789 3.90 -5.90 20.23
C PRO A 789 3.13 -5.39 21.46
N ASP A 790 3.69 -5.57 22.65
CA ASP A 790 3.04 -5.11 23.90
C ASP A 790 2.81 -3.60 23.86
N ALA A 791 3.78 -2.83 23.36
CA ALA A 791 3.65 -1.38 23.19
C ALA A 791 2.47 -0.99 22.27
N GLN A 792 2.28 -1.72 21.16
CA GLN A 792 1.15 -1.48 20.24
C GLN A 792 -0.18 -1.76 20.92
N LEU A 793 -0.31 -2.89 21.64
CA LEU A 793 -1.51 -3.21 22.40
C LEU A 793 -1.80 -2.15 23.46
N ARG A 794 -0.77 -1.70 24.19
CA ARG A 794 -0.89 -0.66 25.22
C ARG A 794 -1.32 0.68 24.62
N SER A 795 -0.76 1.06 23.48
CA SER A 795 -1.12 2.27 22.73
C SER A 795 -2.61 2.27 22.36
N VAL A 796 -3.10 1.20 21.73
CA VAL A 796 -4.51 1.12 21.31
C VAL A 796 -5.46 1.15 22.51
N LEU A 797 -5.04 0.61 23.66
CA LEU A 797 -5.81 0.60 24.90
C LEU A 797 -5.62 1.84 25.78
N HIS A 798 -4.70 2.75 25.46
CA HIS A 798 -4.31 3.84 26.34
C HIS A 798 -5.52 4.70 26.77
N SER A 799 -6.31 5.22 25.82
CA SER A 799 -7.49 6.02 26.16
C SER A 799 -8.55 5.22 26.91
N THR A 800 -8.73 3.94 26.57
CA THR A 800 -9.63 3.04 27.31
C THR A 800 -9.21 2.92 28.77
N ALA A 801 -7.92 2.74 29.03
CA ALA A 801 -7.36 2.62 30.37
C ALA A 801 -7.46 3.94 31.16
N HIS A 802 -7.00 5.05 30.59
CA HIS A 802 -6.91 6.33 31.30
C HIS A 802 -8.27 7.00 31.48
N GLU A 803 -9.11 7.05 30.45
CA GLU A 803 -10.44 7.65 30.56
C GLU A 803 -11.39 6.74 31.35
N GLY A 804 -11.29 5.42 31.18
CA GLY A 804 -12.05 4.47 31.99
C GLY A 804 -11.70 4.55 33.49
N ALA A 805 -10.42 4.66 33.83
CA ALA A 805 -9.97 4.83 35.21
C ALA A 805 -10.51 6.11 35.85
N LYS A 806 -10.53 7.22 35.11
CA LYS A 806 -11.09 8.51 35.56
C LYS A 806 -12.61 8.45 35.71
N ALA A 807 -13.30 7.83 34.75
CA ALA A 807 -14.76 7.76 34.72
C ALA A 807 -15.35 6.70 35.67
N GLY A 808 -14.52 5.82 36.25
CA GLY A 808 -14.97 4.82 37.22
C GLY A 808 -15.80 3.69 36.58
N VAL A 809 -15.45 3.27 35.36
CA VAL A 809 -16.18 2.20 34.64
C VAL A 809 -16.07 0.83 35.33
N ALA A 810 -16.88 -0.14 34.90
CA ALA A 810 -17.11 -1.40 35.62
C ALA A 810 -15.85 -2.20 36.01
N TRP A 811 -14.77 -2.16 35.22
CA TRP A 811 -13.53 -2.89 35.51
C TRP A 811 -12.62 -2.18 36.53
N VAL A 812 -12.85 -0.90 36.83
CA VAL A 812 -11.98 -0.07 37.69
C VAL A 812 -11.76 -0.66 39.08
N PRO A 813 -12.79 -1.15 39.81
CA PRO A 813 -12.59 -1.74 41.13
C PRO A 813 -11.61 -2.91 41.12
N GLN A 814 -11.66 -3.75 40.08
CA GLN A 814 -10.78 -4.91 39.95
C GLN A 814 -9.33 -4.49 39.66
N MET A 815 -9.12 -3.55 38.74
CA MET A 815 -7.78 -3.05 38.42
C MET A 815 -7.17 -2.27 39.58
N ARG A 816 -7.98 -1.54 40.36
CA ARG A 816 -7.56 -0.91 41.61
C ARG A 816 -7.08 -1.93 42.64
N SER A 817 -7.80 -3.04 42.79
CA SER A 817 -7.37 -4.13 43.67
C SER A 817 -6.05 -4.76 43.21
N ARG A 818 -5.87 -4.95 41.90
CA ARG A 818 -4.63 -5.49 41.33
C ARG A 818 -3.46 -4.54 41.55
N ALA A 819 -3.63 -3.25 41.26
CA ALA A 819 -2.61 -2.22 41.48
C ALA A 819 -2.21 -2.14 42.97
N ALA A 820 -3.17 -2.11 43.89
CA ALA A 820 -2.92 -2.09 45.33
C ALA A 820 -2.06 -3.28 45.77
N LYS A 821 -2.38 -4.49 45.28
CA LYS A 821 -1.63 -5.71 45.59
C LYS A 821 -0.21 -5.67 45.02
N ALA A 822 -0.04 -5.24 43.77
CA ALA A 822 1.26 -5.15 43.12
C ALA A 822 2.18 -4.12 43.82
N LEU A 823 1.63 -2.95 44.16
CA LEU A 823 2.35 -1.85 44.79
C LEU A 823 2.47 -1.97 46.32
N LYS A 824 1.80 -2.95 46.92
CA LYS A 824 1.73 -3.17 48.38
C LYS A 824 1.23 -1.94 49.16
N ILE A 825 0.25 -1.23 48.60
CA ILE A 825 -0.40 -0.06 49.22
C ILE A 825 -1.90 -0.31 49.43
N PRO A 826 -2.57 0.40 50.36
CA PRO A 826 -4.03 0.37 50.48
C PRO A 826 -4.73 0.80 49.18
N GLN A 827 -5.88 0.18 48.84
CA GLN A 827 -6.65 0.53 47.63
C GLN A 827 -7.07 2.01 47.57
N SER A 828 -7.27 2.65 48.73
CA SER A 828 -7.60 4.07 48.84
C SER A 828 -6.46 5.00 48.41
N GLN A 829 -5.22 4.50 48.33
CA GLN A 829 -4.04 5.26 47.91
C GLN A 829 -3.68 5.06 46.43
N VAL A 830 -4.37 4.15 45.73
CA VAL A 830 -4.10 3.88 44.32
C VAL A 830 -4.61 5.02 43.44
N THR A 831 -3.75 5.61 42.61
CA THR A 831 -4.11 6.69 41.69
C THR A 831 -4.82 6.18 40.43
N HIS A 832 -5.50 7.05 39.69
CA HIS A 832 -6.10 6.66 38.39
C HIS A 832 -5.05 6.19 37.38
N ALA A 833 -3.85 6.78 37.38
CA ALA A 833 -2.76 6.34 36.52
C ALA A 833 -2.30 4.91 36.87
N GLN A 834 -2.21 4.57 38.15
CA GLN A 834 -1.88 3.21 38.59
C GLN A 834 -2.98 2.20 38.25
N VAL A 835 -4.25 2.61 38.32
CA VAL A 835 -5.38 1.79 37.84
C VAL A 835 -5.29 1.55 36.34
N ALA A 836 -4.99 2.58 35.55
CA ALA A 836 -4.83 2.49 34.10
C ALA A 836 -3.67 1.56 33.74
N ASN A 837 -2.52 1.68 34.40
CA ASN A 837 -1.38 0.78 34.19
C ASN A 837 -1.75 -0.67 34.51
N ALA A 838 -2.45 -0.93 35.62
CA ALA A 838 -2.89 -2.28 35.95
C ALA A 838 -3.86 -2.88 34.91
N PHE A 839 -4.67 -2.06 34.25
CA PHE A 839 -5.50 -2.49 33.12
C PHE A 839 -4.63 -2.89 31.91
N LEU A 840 -3.66 -2.05 31.54
CA LEU A 840 -2.75 -2.30 30.42
C LEU A 840 -1.89 -3.55 30.66
N ASP A 841 -1.36 -3.71 31.88
CA ASP A 841 -0.60 -4.89 32.28
C ASP A 841 -1.47 -6.17 32.23
N HIS A 842 -2.74 -6.08 32.62
CA HIS A 842 -3.66 -7.22 32.51
C HIS A 842 -4.00 -7.56 31.06
N ALA A 843 -4.05 -6.59 30.16
CA ALA A 843 -4.23 -6.84 28.73
C ALA A 843 -3.04 -7.57 28.11
N VAL A 844 -1.81 -7.15 28.45
CA VAL A 844 -0.57 -7.84 28.05
C VAL A 844 -0.53 -9.26 28.63
N GLU A 845 -0.83 -9.42 29.92
CA GLU A 845 -0.95 -10.74 30.55
C GLU A 845 -1.96 -11.63 29.81
N ARG A 846 -3.10 -11.08 29.40
CA ARG A 846 -4.11 -11.84 28.65
C ARG A 846 -3.63 -12.25 27.26
N LYS A 847 -2.90 -11.38 26.55
CA LYS A 847 -2.25 -11.68 25.28
C LYS A 847 -1.28 -12.84 25.43
N ASN A 848 -0.37 -12.75 26.40
CA ASN A 848 0.69 -13.73 26.62
C ASN A 848 0.16 -15.10 27.10
N ASN A 849 -1.03 -15.13 27.72
CA ASN A 849 -1.67 -16.37 28.15
C ASN A 849 -2.72 -16.90 27.15
N LEU A 850 -2.96 -16.23 26.02
CA LEU A 850 -4.12 -16.48 25.15
C LEU A 850 -4.17 -17.93 24.63
N ARG A 851 -3.05 -18.43 24.08
CA ARG A 851 -2.95 -19.80 23.57
C ARG A 851 -3.16 -20.85 24.66
N GLN A 852 -2.54 -20.65 25.82
CA GLN A 852 -2.68 -21.56 26.94
C GLN A 852 -4.11 -21.57 27.50
N ASN A 853 -4.78 -20.42 27.53
CA ASN A 853 -6.19 -20.31 27.92
C ASN A 853 -7.10 -21.12 26.99
N PHE A 854 -6.94 -20.98 25.66
CA PHE A 854 -7.75 -21.71 24.69
C PHE A 854 -7.41 -23.20 24.61
N ALA A 855 -6.13 -23.57 24.77
CA ALA A 855 -5.69 -24.95 24.94
C ALA A 855 -6.45 -25.64 26.07
N ASP A 856 -6.48 -24.99 27.24
CA ASP A 856 -7.15 -25.50 28.42
C ASP A 856 -8.67 -25.49 28.26
N PHE A 857 -9.24 -24.48 27.61
CA PHE A 857 -10.67 -24.43 27.31
C PHE A 857 -11.10 -25.64 26.46
N PHE A 858 -10.44 -25.88 25.32
CA PHE A 858 -10.80 -26.97 24.42
C PHE A 858 -10.63 -28.36 25.07
N VAL A 859 -9.56 -28.56 25.85
CA VAL A 859 -9.31 -29.85 26.50
C VAL A 859 -10.20 -30.04 27.74
N LYS A 860 -10.23 -29.06 28.65
CA LYS A 860 -10.86 -29.21 29.97
C LYS A 860 -12.35 -28.92 29.96
N GLN A 861 -12.82 -27.97 29.14
CA GLN A 861 -14.25 -27.59 29.09
C GLN A 861 -15.02 -28.37 28.01
N LEU A 862 -14.40 -28.67 26.87
CA LEU A 862 -15.06 -29.42 25.78
C LEU A 862 -14.68 -30.91 25.71
N GLY A 863 -13.74 -31.38 26.51
CA GLY A 863 -13.32 -32.78 26.52
C GLY A 863 -12.64 -33.24 25.23
N LEU A 864 -12.06 -32.32 24.46
CA LEU A 864 -11.33 -32.66 23.22
C LEU A 864 -9.96 -33.27 23.56
N SER A 865 -9.46 -34.17 22.71
CA SER A 865 -8.18 -34.85 22.94
C SER A 865 -7.00 -33.88 23.05
N SER A 866 -5.97 -34.22 23.82
CA SER A 866 -4.74 -33.42 23.98
C SER A 866 -4.02 -33.12 22.65
N GLY A 867 -4.18 -33.94 21.61
CA GLY A 867 -3.68 -33.66 20.26
C GLY A 867 -4.33 -32.45 19.57
N ALA A 868 -5.37 -31.87 20.15
CA ALA A 868 -6.04 -30.66 19.68
C ALA A 868 -5.68 -29.41 20.53
N SER A 869 -4.70 -29.52 21.43
CA SER A 869 -4.49 -28.55 22.51
C SER A 869 -3.87 -27.23 22.09
N LEU A 870 -3.68 -26.92 20.79
CA LEU A 870 -3.03 -25.69 20.30
C LEU A 870 -1.61 -25.38 20.84
N LYS A 871 -1.07 -26.25 21.71
CA LYS A 871 0.15 -26.05 22.52
C LYS A 871 1.44 -26.14 21.71
N HIS A 872 1.40 -26.87 20.60
CA HIS A 872 2.46 -26.89 19.60
C HIS A 872 1.89 -26.12 18.40
N GLY A 873 2.57 -25.06 17.95
CA GLY A 873 2.16 -24.31 16.76
C GLY A 873 1.88 -25.28 15.61
N GLY A 874 0.70 -25.18 15.01
CA GLY A 874 0.19 -26.21 14.11
C GLY A 874 1.11 -26.43 12.90
N GLY A 875 1.83 -27.55 12.91
CA GLY A 875 2.31 -28.21 11.70
C GLY A 875 1.21 -29.11 11.19
N SER A 876 0.73 -28.86 9.98
CA SER A 876 -0.11 -29.78 9.19
C SER A 876 0.17 -29.52 7.72
#